data_AF-A0AA36JNS0-F1
#
_entry.id   AF-A0AA36JNS0-F1
#
_cell.length_a   1.000
_cell.length_b   1.000
_cell.length_c   1.000
_cell.angle_alpha   90.00
_cell.angle_beta   90.00
_cell.angle_gamma   90.00
#
_symmetry.space_group_name_H-M   'P 1'
#
loop_
_entity.id
_entity.type
_entity.pdbx_description
1 polymer ?
#
loop_
_entity_poly.entity_id
_entity_poly.type
_entity_poly.pdbx_seq_one_letter_code
_entity_poly.pdbx_strand_id
1 'polypeptide(L)'
;MAAGLVPFKWDHLDNIGDVYTPRTGHAVVNEDGVFYLFGGTDGAARQSDVHAYNVETNLWQEIRAGGRAPPARSGAQAVVWNGAVWFFGGYTKKDGDYFNDVYKYEIATSMWGSVHTLGEAPSKRTDHSVVLFRDSLLVFGGFDGHNRFNDLRELHLKDKRWSQVSVRSQVPRNRFGHTAVIYGHSMYIFGGWDGHDTLQELFEYNISSNMWISLPLRGTAPRARYRHTAVVCGDAMFTFGGVDKTQYRFPDLHEYNFTHRHWLKVATMSVQPSARTFHKTVVHEGTMYILGGFDGRRLNDMYRIVLRTKPELQRCQKQLADQASSSPPVPVGSSRPDALSGAVGDAQDAAQTLMPEDLWCWTRIDGQQGQVYTPRTGHAVVVWNHCFYLMGGTDENARQNDIYRFDVRNKVWACVKPVAGDPPSARSGSKAVVCRDSIFFFGGYTKKDGDYFNDLFEFNIPSAHWTRIDSGQKPSVRTDHSCVVYEASLYIFGGFDGRTRFQDLHQFNTEDRDWFQVSETDNMPVGRFGHSAVVYQSSMFVFGGWDGHDTLDDLYEFSITTSQWYSVPGRGDVPPSRYRHSAVVHGCAMFVFGGVDKRQARFSDLCEFSFDTRSWSKVKTTGDPPSARTFHRAVMYGGCMYILGGFDGTRRNDMYKIAVPEQLPRGDEKRRRRMQLSGDDAEAAAEPEIGEVEGPHENNKETSRLRLQVLELQKRLESELERHLCKICFEREINTVILDCSHRAVCSRCLDQVTTCPLCRADIRSTVITYNA
;
A
#
# COMPACT_ATOMS: atom_id res chain seq x y z
N MET A 1 14.81 26.07 29.25
CA MET A 1 13.78 26.99 28.71
C MET A 1 13.03 26.26 27.63
N ALA A 2 11.70 26.23 27.72
CA ALA A 2 10.82 25.57 26.78
C ALA A 2 11.16 26.00 25.35
N ALA A 3 11.69 25.08 24.53
CA ALA A 3 11.73 25.28 23.10
C ALA A 3 10.27 25.17 22.65
N GLY A 4 9.61 26.33 22.60
CA GLY A 4 8.19 26.44 22.32
C GLY A 4 7.85 25.64 21.07
N LEU A 5 6.92 24.70 21.22
CA LEU A 5 6.06 24.26 20.12
C LEU A 5 5.72 25.53 19.33
N VAL A 6 6.07 25.61 18.04
CA VAL A 6 5.50 26.69 17.24
C VAL A 6 4.00 26.45 17.34
N PRO A 7 3.25 27.39 17.93
CA PRO A 7 1.84 27.18 18.11
C PRO A 7 1.23 27.06 16.74
N PHE A 8 0.33 26.10 16.58
CA PHE A 8 -0.45 25.94 15.35
C PHE A 8 -1.13 27.28 15.03
N LYS A 9 -0.53 28.02 14.10
CA LYS A 9 -0.89 29.40 13.83
C LYS A 9 -1.62 29.47 12.51
N TRP A 10 -2.80 30.06 12.56
CA TRP A 10 -3.54 30.38 11.35
C TRP A 10 -2.97 31.64 10.72
N ASP A 11 -2.62 31.55 9.45
CA ASP A 11 -2.38 32.73 8.62
C ASP A 11 -3.57 32.89 7.67
N HIS A 12 -4.19 34.06 7.69
CA HIS A 12 -5.13 34.47 6.66
C HIS A 12 -4.33 34.79 5.40
N LEU A 13 -4.75 34.25 4.25
CA LEU A 13 -4.14 34.52 2.96
C LEU A 13 -4.98 35.54 2.21
N ASP A 14 -4.30 36.52 1.62
CA ASP A 14 -4.95 37.45 0.72
C ASP A 14 -5.27 36.72 -0.58
N ASN A 15 -6.55 36.60 -0.88
CA ASN A 15 -7.00 36.01 -2.14
C ASN A 15 -6.86 37.07 -3.25
N ILE A 16 -5.88 36.88 -4.12
CA ILE A 16 -5.53 37.81 -5.20
C ILE A 16 -5.78 37.12 -6.55
N GLY A 17 -6.19 37.89 -7.55
CA GLY A 17 -6.50 37.39 -8.90
C GLY A 17 -7.98 37.10 -9.10
N ASP A 18 -8.30 36.09 -9.91
CA ASP A 18 -9.67 35.70 -10.26
C ASP A 18 -10.26 34.80 -9.16
N VAL A 19 -10.51 35.38 -8.00
CA VAL A 19 -11.01 34.67 -6.83
C VAL A 19 -12.46 34.23 -7.06
N TYR A 20 -12.74 32.97 -6.79
CA TYR A 20 -14.09 32.41 -6.86
C TYR A 20 -15.06 33.12 -5.90
N THR A 21 -16.35 33.14 -6.26
CA THR A 21 -17.39 33.77 -5.42
C THR A 21 -17.58 33.05 -4.07
N PRO A 22 -17.97 33.74 -2.98
CA PRO A 22 -18.22 33.11 -1.69
C PRO A 22 -19.22 31.96 -1.78
N ARG A 23 -18.79 30.73 -1.46
CA ARG A 23 -19.58 29.53 -1.76
C ARG A 23 -19.36 28.34 -0.82
N THR A 24 -20.35 27.45 -0.80
CA THR A 24 -20.34 26.21 -0.01
C THR A 24 -20.41 24.97 -0.90
N GLY A 25 -19.85 23.86 -0.40
CA GLY A 25 -19.98 22.55 -1.06
C GLY A 25 -19.32 22.50 -2.44
N HIS A 26 -18.31 23.35 -2.66
CA HIS A 26 -17.41 23.24 -3.80
C HIS A 26 -16.46 22.06 -3.59
N ALA A 27 -15.90 21.50 -4.66
CA ALA A 27 -14.84 20.50 -4.59
C ALA A 27 -13.48 21.20 -4.74
N VAL A 28 -12.46 20.74 -4.01
CA VAL A 28 -11.07 21.22 -4.15
C VAL A 28 -10.14 20.02 -4.09
N VAL A 29 -9.16 19.99 -4.98
CA VAL A 29 -8.05 19.03 -4.95
C VAL A 29 -6.73 19.77 -5.09
N ASN A 30 -5.64 19.16 -4.62
CA ASN A 30 -4.28 19.65 -4.81
C ASN A 30 -3.55 18.73 -5.79
N GLU A 31 -2.96 19.30 -6.83
CA GLU A 31 -1.96 18.65 -7.69
C GLU A 31 -0.72 19.53 -7.70
N ASP A 32 0.38 19.04 -7.11
CA ASP A 32 1.70 19.67 -7.11
C ASP A 32 1.72 21.18 -6.78
N GLY A 33 0.93 21.59 -5.78
CA GLY A 33 0.91 22.98 -5.32
C GLY A 33 -0.03 23.88 -6.10
N VAL A 34 -0.85 23.31 -6.99
CA VAL A 34 -1.96 23.99 -7.65
C VAL A 34 -3.28 23.41 -7.16
N PHE A 35 -4.13 24.24 -6.56
CA PHE A 35 -5.43 23.84 -6.05
C PHE A 35 -6.51 24.08 -7.11
N TYR A 36 -7.15 23.01 -7.56
CA TYR A 36 -8.25 23.08 -8.52
C TYR A 36 -9.58 23.05 -7.77
N LEU A 37 -10.34 24.13 -7.88
CA LEU A 37 -11.66 24.29 -7.31
C LEU A 37 -12.72 24.18 -8.40
N PHE A 38 -13.80 23.44 -8.13
CA PHE A 38 -14.95 23.35 -9.02
C PHE A 38 -16.27 23.43 -8.26
N GLY A 39 -17.21 24.18 -8.85
CA GLY A 39 -18.61 24.22 -8.46
C GLY A 39 -18.88 24.83 -7.09
N GLY A 40 -19.89 24.30 -6.38
CA GLY A 40 -20.42 24.86 -5.14
C GLY A 40 -21.62 25.77 -5.34
N THR A 41 -22.10 26.42 -4.29
CA THR A 41 -23.21 27.39 -4.35
C THR A 41 -22.95 28.66 -3.57
N ASP A 42 -23.24 29.81 -4.17
CA ASP A 42 -23.25 31.14 -3.55
C ASP A 42 -24.61 31.49 -2.92
N GLY A 43 -25.60 30.62 -3.09
CA GLY A 43 -26.97 30.74 -2.58
C GLY A 43 -27.97 31.32 -3.54
N ALA A 44 -27.53 32.04 -4.55
CA ALA A 44 -28.36 32.40 -5.68
C ALA A 44 -28.34 31.26 -6.71
N ALA A 45 -27.14 30.78 -7.03
CA ALA A 45 -26.92 29.73 -8.01
C ALA A 45 -25.92 28.69 -7.50
N ARG A 46 -25.90 27.56 -8.19
CA ARG A 46 -24.75 26.66 -8.18
C ARG A 46 -23.86 27.02 -9.34
N GLN A 47 -22.59 26.69 -9.18
CA GLN A 47 -21.56 27.09 -10.11
C GLN A 47 -21.03 25.87 -10.87
N SER A 48 -20.49 26.10 -12.06
CA SER A 48 -19.81 25.12 -12.93
C SER A 48 -18.45 25.64 -13.43
N ASP A 49 -17.97 26.71 -12.81
CA ASP A 49 -16.67 27.32 -13.05
C ASP A 49 -15.54 26.46 -12.45
N VAL A 50 -14.34 26.62 -13.01
CA VAL A 50 -13.11 26.03 -12.51
C VAL A 50 -12.15 27.15 -12.17
N HIS A 51 -11.59 27.12 -10.97
CA HIS A 51 -10.53 28.04 -10.56
C HIS A 51 -9.30 27.24 -10.17
N ALA A 52 -8.12 27.77 -10.49
CA ALA A 52 -6.85 27.26 -10.01
C ALA A 52 -6.17 28.29 -9.11
N TYR A 53 -5.63 27.83 -7.98
CA TYR A 53 -4.79 28.62 -7.10
C TYR A 53 -3.39 28.03 -7.06
N ASN A 54 -2.38 28.82 -7.37
CA ASN A 54 -0.98 28.39 -7.29
C ASN A 54 -0.37 28.86 -5.97
N VAL A 55 0.13 27.90 -5.17
CA VAL A 55 0.66 28.14 -3.82
C VAL A 55 1.91 29.03 -3.82
N GLU A 56 2.76 28.92 -4.85
CA GLU A 56 4.01 29.69 -4.95
C GLU A 56 3.76 31.16 -5.27
N THR A 57 2.82 31.41 -6.19
CA THR A 57 2.49 32.77 -6.65
C THR A 57 1.42 33.44 -5.79
N ASN A 58 0.66 32.67 -5.00
CA ASN A 58 -0.50 33.14 -4.22
C ASN A 58 -1.56 33.83 -5.11
N LEU A 59 -1.77 33.29 -6.32
CA LEU A 59 -2.72 33.84 -7.29
C LEU A 59 -3.81 32.82 -7.64
N TRP A 60 -5.04 33.31 -7.66
CA TRP A 60 -6.19 32.64 -8.26
C TRP A 60 -6.30 33.00 -9.74
N GLN A 61 -6.68 32.02 -10.55
CA GLN A 61 -7.01 32.18 -11.95
C GLN A 61 -8.29 31.41 -12.26
N GLU A 62 -9.24 32.05 -12.96
CA GLU A 62 -10.39 31.35 -13.51
C GLU A 62 -9.97 30.63 -14.79
N ILE A 63 -10.17 29.32 -14.84
CA ILE A 63 -9.82 28.52 -16.00
C ILE A 63 -11.02 28.43 -16.93
N ARG A 64 -10.85 28.98 -18.15
CA ARG A 64 -11.78 28.76 -19.25
C ARG A 64 -11.56 27.38 -19.86
N ALA A 65 -12.13 26.38 -19.19
CA ALA A 65 -12.04 24.99 -19.61
C ALA A 65 -12.86 24.73 -20.88
N GLY A 66 -12.28 23.99 -21.83
CA GLY A 66 -12.98 23.49 -23.01
C GLY A 66 -13.68 22.14 -22.77
N GLY A 67 -14.29 21.60 -23.82
CA GLY A 67 -14.91 20.27 -23.78
C GLY A 67 -16.30 20.24 -23.14
N ARG A 68 -16.73 19.06 -22.68
CA ARG A 68 -18.09 18.84 -22.16
C ARG A 68 -18.11 18.95 -20.65
N ALA A 69 -18.26 20.17 -20.14
CA ALA A 69 -18.29 20.45 -18.71
C ALA A 69 -19.50 19.80 -18.00
N PRO A 70 -19.34 19.38 -16.73
CA PRO A 70 -20.45 18.98 -15.90
C PRO A 70 -21.42 20.16 -15.63
N PRO A 71 -22.73 19.91 -15.51
CA PRO A 71 -23.67 20.95 -15.08
C PRO A 71 -23.33 21.46 -13.68
N ALA A 72 -23.75 22.70 -13.42
CA ALA A 72 -23.53 23.40 -12.17
C ALA A 72 -24.06 22.63 -10.96
N ARG A 73 -23.20 22.39 -9.98
CA ARG A 73 -23.49 21.46 -8.87
C ARG A 73 -22.75 21.82 -7.59
N SER A 74 -23.31 21.42 -6.45
CA SER A 74 -22.63 21.45 -5.16
C SER A 74 -22.63 20.05 -4.53
N GLY A 75 -21.78 19.85 -3.52
CA GLY A 75 -21.66 18.60 -2.76
C GLY A 75 -21.12 17.41 -3.57
N ALA A 76 -20.56 17.67 -4.75
CA ALA A 76 -19.72 16.74 -5.49
C ALA A 76 -18.37 16.56 -4.77
N GLN A 77 -17.73 15.41 -4.98
CA GLN A 77 -16.38 15.14 -4.51
C GLN A 77 -15.44 14.95 -5.68
N ALA A 78 -14.15 15.19 -5.43
CA ALA A 78 -13.13 15.09 -6.45
C ALA A 78 -11.83 14.50 -5.90
N VAL A 79 -11.07 13.84 -6.77
CA VAL A 79 -9.71 13.37 -6.51
C VAL A 79 -8.83 13.59 -7.74
N VAL A 80 -7.51 13.56 -7.58
CA VAL A 80 -6.57 13.60 -8.72
C VAL A 80 -6.05 12.20 -9.02
N TRP A 81 -6.11 11.78 -10.27
CA TRP A 81 -5.53 10.53 -10.74
C TRP A 81 -4.99 10.69 -12.16
N ASN A 82 -3.72 10.38 -12.35
CA ASN A 82 -2.98 10.48 -13.62
C ASN A 82 -3.14 11.85 -14.31
N GLY A 83 -2.78 12.93 -13.61
CA GLY A 83 -2.76 14.29 -14.16
C GLY A 83 -4.14 14.87 -14.47
N ALA A 84 -5.19 14.32 -13.87
CA ALA A 84 -6.55 14.74 -14.12
C ALA A 84 -7.41 14.71 -12.86
N VAL A 85 -8.35 15.65 -12.78
CA VAL A 85 -9.32 15.72 -11.69
C VAL A 85 -10.56 14.94 -12.05
N TRP A 86 -10.89 13.93 -11.23
CA TRP A 86 -12.07 13.10 -11.39
C TRP A 86 -13.14 13.54 -10.41
N PHE A 87 -14.36 13.72 -10.91
CA PHE A 87 -15.51 14.20 -10.16
C PHE A 87 -16.62 13.16 -10.13
N PHE A 88 -17.29 13.05 -9.00
CA PHE A 88 -18.47 12.21 -8.86
C PHE A 88 -19.58 12.90 -8.05
N GLY A 89 -20.81 12.76 -8.55
CA GLY A 89 -22.05 13.13 -7.87
C GLY A 89 -22.29 14.63 -7.68
N GLY A 90 -23.02 14.98 -6.62
CA GLY A 90 -23.49 16.34 -6.33
C GLY A 90 -24.96 16.56 -6.73
N TYR A 91 -25.43 17.80 -6.65
CA TYR A 91 -26.84 18.14 -6.90
C TYR A 91 -27.03 19.60 -7.37
N THR A 92 -28.14 19.90 -8.06
CA THR A 92 -28.42 21.21 -8.71
C THR A 92 -29.46 22.11 -8.02
N LYS A 93 -30.54 21.53 -7.45
CA LYS A 93 -31.73 22.04 -6.71
C LYS A 93 -31.77 21.76 -5.22
N LYS A 94 -32.66 22.39 -4.42
CA LYS A 94 -33.13 21.77 -3.16
C LYS A 94 -34.16 20.66 -3.45
N ASP A 95 -34.89 20.82 -4.55
CA ASP A 95 -35.85 19.85 -5.13
C ASP A 95 -35.37 19.28 -6.49
N GLY A 96 -34.09 19.44 -6.82
CA GLY A 96 -33.57 19.19 -8.18
C GLY A 96 -32.74 17.91 -8.29
N ASP A 97 -32.19 17.69 -9.48
CA ASP A 97 -31.46 16.48 -9.81
C ASP A 97 -30.20 16.30 -8.96
N TYR A 98 -30.10 15.13 -8.36
CA TYR A 98 -28.88 14.57 -7.78
C TYR A 98 -28.19 13.77 -8.88
N PHE A 99 -26.87 13.68 -8.81
CA PHE A 99 -26.08 13.02 -9.83
C PHE A 99 -25.35 11.78 -9.32
N ASN A 100 -25.11 10.85 -10.24
CA ASN A 100 -24.17 9.72 -10.13
C ASN A 100 -23.29 9.61 -11.39
N ASP A 101 -23.16 10.71 -12.13
CA ASP A 101 -22.29 10.80 -13.30
C ASP A 101 -20.82 10.98 -12.86
N VAL A 102 -19.91 10.59 -13.75
CA VAL A 102 -18.47 10.75 -13.57
C VAL A 102 -17.95 11.70 -14.64
N TYR A 103 -17.21 12.71 -14.21
CA TYR A 103 -16.54 13.65 -15.10
C TYR A 103 -15.04 13.65 -14.83
N LYS A 104 -14.26 13.89 -15.88
CA LYS A 104 -12.81 14.05 -15.82
C LYS A 104 -12.43 15.41 -16.38
N TYR A 105 -11.59 16.13 -15.66
CA TYR A 105 -10.95 17.36 -16.11
C TYR A 105 -9.46 17.10 -16.31
N GLU A 106 -9.01 17.12 -17.56
CA GLU A 106 -7.60 16.95 -17.91
C GLU A 106 -6.84 18.25 -17.64
N ILE A 107 -5.91 18.23 -16.69
CA ILE A 107 -5.20 19.42 -16.22
C ILE A 107 -4.34 20.02 -17.35
N ALA A 108 -3.55 19.17 -18.01
CA ALA A 108 -2.60 19.60 -19.03
C ALA A 108 -3.26 20.31 -20.23
N THR A 109 -4.47 19.88 -20.61
CA THR A 109 -5.18 20.44 -21.77
C THR A 109 -6.31 21.41 -21.39
N SER A 110 -6.61 21.56 -20.11
CA SER A 110 -7.79 22.30 -19.61
C SER A 110 -9.11 21.86 -20.26
N MET A 111 -9.33 20.54 -20.37
CA MET A 111 -10.47 19.97 -21.09
C MET A 111 -11.34 19.09 -20.19
N TRP A 112 -12.65 19.31 -20.24
CA TRP A 112 -13.65 18.46 -19.63
C TRP A 112 -14.07 17.30 -20.54
N GLY A 113 -14.24 16.13 -19.94
CA GLY A 113 -14.86 14.97 -20.56
C GLY A 113 -15.86 14.30 -19.62
N SER A 114 -17.04 13.96 -20.14
CA SER A 114 -17.94 13.02 -19.47
C SER A 114 -17.37 11.61 -19.59
N VAL A 115 -17.27 10.88 -18.48
CA VAL A 115 -16.76 9.51 -18.48
C VAL A 115 -17.93 8.54 -18.59
N HIS A 116 -17.95 7.75 -19.66
CA HIS A 116 -18.86 6.62 -19.73
C HIS A 116 -18.35 5.50 -18.81
N THR A 117 -19.19 5.07 -17.88
CA THR A 117 -18.85 4.01 -16.92
C THR A 117 -19.65 2.75 -17.18
N LEU A 118 -19.03 1.61 -16.91
CA LEU A 118 -19.61 0.28 -17.00
C LEU A 118 -20.03 -0.23 -15.61
N GLY A 119 -20.85 -1.28 -15.56
CA GLY A 119 -21.33 -1.84 -14.30
C GLY A 119 -22.42 -0.99 -13.62
N GLU A 120 -22.78 -1.36 -12.38
CA GLU A 120 -23.83 -0.69 -11.64
C GLU A 120 -23.28 0.49 -10.84
N ALA A 121 -23.47 1.69 -11.39
CA ALA A 121 -23.14 2.93 -10.70
C ALA A 121 -23.91 3.07 -9.38
N PRO A 122 -23.33 3.74 -8.36
CA PRO A 122 -24.05 4.12 -7.16
C PRO A 122 -25.32 4.92 -7.50
N SER A 123 -26.33 4.83 -6.65
CA SER A 123 -27.46 5.78 -6.70
C SER A 123 -26.98 7.23 -6.65
N LYS A 124 -27.71 8.13 -7.30
CA LYS A 124 -27.46 9.58 -7.29
C LYS A 124 -27.28 10.10 -5.86
N ARG A 125 -26.28 10.95 -5.60
CA ARG A 125 -25.93 11.35 -4.23
C ARG A 125 -25.13 12.65 -4.12
N THR A 126 -25.33 13.35 -3.01
CA THR A 126 -24.52 14.50 -2.56
C THR A 126 -23.96 14.24 -1.16
N ASP A 127 -22.97 15.04 -0.74
CA ASP A 127 -22.39 15.02 0.60
C ASP A 127 -21.87 13.60 1.00
N HIS A 128 -21.53 12.78 0.00
CA HIS A 128 -20.84 11.50 0.14
C HIS A 128 -19.33 11.76 0.27
N SER A 129 -18.55 10.71 0.59
CA SER A 129 -17.10 10.76 0.51
C SER A 129 -16.61 10.03 -0.73
N VAL A 130 -15.53 10.55 -1.33
CA VAL A 130 -14.76 9.88 -2.39
C VAL A 130 -13.30 9.94 -2.00
N VAL A 131 -12.62 8.81 -2.02
CA VAL A 131 -11.18 8.73 -1.80
C VAL A 131 -10.53 7.89 -2.89
N LEU A 132 -9.29 8.26 -3.25
CA LEU A 132 -8.50 7.49 -4.20
C LEU A 132 -7.66 6.48 -3.44
N PHE A 133 -7.77 5.20 -3.80
CA PHE A 133 -6.84 4.17 -3.39
C PHE A 133 -6.30 3.47 -4.64
N ARG A 134 -4.99 3.62 -4.89
CA ARG A 134 -4.30 3.14 -6.10
C ARG A 134 -4.98 3.65 -7.38
N ASP A 135 -5.66 2.78 -8.12
CA ASP A 135 -6.36 3.05 -9.37
C ASP A 135 -7.89 2.96 -9.24
N SER A 136 -8.41 3.06 -8.02
CA SER A 136 -9.84 2.96 -7.72
C SER A 136 -10.36 4.16 -6.92
N LEU A 137 -11.56 4.64 -7.29
CA LEU A 137 -12.34 5.54 -6.44
C LEU A 137 -13.21 4.72 -5.49
N LEU A 138 -13.05 4.94 -4.20
CA LEU A 138 -13.96 4.40 -3.19
C LEU A 138 -14.97 5.48 -2.81
N VAL A 139 -16.25 5.17 -2.99
CA VAL A 139 -17.39 6.05 -2.73
C VAL A 139 -18.22 5.49 -1.58
N PHE A 140 -18.38 6.26 -0.51
CA PHE A 140 -19.17 5.83 0.64
C PHE A 140 -20.24 6.85 1.05
N GLY A 141 -21.42 6.32 1.37
CA GLY A 141 -22.53 7.06 1.94
C GLY A 141 -23.12 8.14 1.02
N GLY A 142 -23.67 9.20 1.61
CA GLY A 142 -24.31 10.32 0.91
C GLY A 142 -25.83 10.34 1.03
N PHE A 143 -26.45 11.29 0.33
CA PHE A 143 -27.89 11.56 0.38
C PHE A 143 -28.44 11.93 -1.00
N ASP A 144 -29.60 11.41 -1.38
CA ASP A 144 -30.26 11.66 -2.68
C ASP A 144 -31.48 12.59 -2.61
N GLY A 145 -31.75 13.20 -1.46
CA GLY A 145 -32.97 13.98 -1.19
C GLY A 145 -34.02 13.21 -0.39
N HIS A 146 -33.95 11.89 -0.36
CA HIS A 146 -34.88 11.00 0.36
C HIS A 146 -34.12 9.98 1.23
N ASN A 147 -33.25 9.20 0.61
CA ASN A 147 -32.49 8.11 1.18
C ASN A 147 -31.08 8.57 1.54
N ARG A 148 -30.62 8.09 2.69
CA ARG A 148 -29.22 8.19 3.11
C ARG A 148 -28.59 6.82 2.85
N PHE A 149 -27.37 6.82 2.35
CA PHE A 149 -26.70 5.58 1.98
C PHE A 149 -25.62 5.20 3.00
N ASN A 150 -25.31 3.91 3.03
CA ASN A 150 -24.12 3.31 3.65
C ASN A 150 -23.46 2.28 2.73
N ASP A 151 -23.78 2.28 1.43
CA ASP A 151 -23.09 1.41 0.49
C ASP A 151 -21.67 1.93 0.23
N LEU A 152 -20.74 0.98 0.06
CA LEU A 152 -19.39 1.21 -0.44
C LEU A 152 -19.33 0.76 -1.89
N ARG A 153 -19.03 1.69 -2.78
CA ARG A 153 -18.92 1.47 -4.23
C ARG A 153 -17.51 1.77 -4.69
N GLU A 154 -17.00 0.96 -5.59
CA GLU A 154 -15.68 1.13 -6.16
C GLU A 154 -15.80 1.39 -7.66
N LEU A 155 -15.13 2.44 -8.14
CA LEU A 155 -14.92 2.66 -9.57
C LEU A 155 -13.46 2.38 -9.90
N HIS A 156 -13.21 1.29 -10.61
CA HIS A 156 -11.90 1.03 -11.19
C HIS A 156 -11.67 2.02 -12.35
N LEU A 157 -10.64 2.88 -12.24
CA LEU A 157 -10.45 4.01 -13.15
C LEU A 157 -9.90 3.60 -14.52
N LYS A 158 -9.19 2.47 -14.60
CA LYS A 158 -8.61 1.96 -15.85
C LYS A 158 -9.66 1.48 -16.84
N ASP A 159 -10.60 0.64 -16.39
CA ASP A 159 -11.68 0.10 -17.22
C ASP A 159 -13.02 0.82 -17.02
N LYS A 160 -13.05 1.82 -16.12
CA LYS A 160 -14.20 2.69 -15.81
C LYS A 160 -15.41 1.88 -15.34
N ARG A 161 -15.17 0.81 -14.59
CA ARG A 161 -16.21 -0.11 -14.13
C ARG A 161 -16.55 0.09 -12.65
N TRP A 162 -17.83 0.26 -12.38
CA TRP A 162 -18.38 0.23 -11.03
C TRP A 162 -18.55 -1.21 -10.55
N SER A 163 -18.18 -1.43 -9.30
CA SER A 163 -18.45 -2.64 -8.54
C SER A 163 -19.04 -2.26 -7.17
N GLN A 164 -19.94 -3.11 -6.67
CA GLN A 164 -20.35 -3.02 -5.27
C GLN A 164 -19.35 -3.80 -4.44
N VAL A 165 -18.85 -3.17 -3.38
CA VAL A 165 -17.89 -3.82 -2.49
C VAL A 165 -18.66 -4.70 -1.51
N SER A 166 -18.46 -6.02 -1.61
CA SER A 166 -19.05 -7.00 -0.69
C SER A 166 -18.32 -6.97 0.65
N VAL A 167 -18.90 -6.25 1.61
CA VAL A 167 -18.35 -6.14 2.96
C VAL A 167 -18.73 -7.37 3.79
N ARG A 168 -17.77 -7.93 4.53
CA ARG A 168 -17.94 -9.12 5.38
C ARG A 168 -18.15 -8.81 6.86
N SER A 169 -18.39 -7.55 7.21
CA SER A 169 -18.54 -7.09 8.59
C SER A 169 -19.67 -6.07 8.74
N GLN A 170 -19.90 -5.60 9.97
CA GLN A 170 -20.91 -4.60 10.24
C GLN A 170 -20.55 -3.26 9.57
N VAL A 171 -21.35 -2.88 8.58
CA VAL A 171 -21.18 -1.64 7.83
C VAL A 171 -21.60 -0.44 8.70
N PRO A 172 -20.87 0.69 8.65
CA PRO A 172 -21.29 1.92 9.32
C PRO A 172 -22.71 2.32 8.90
N ARG A 173 -23.49 2.86 9.85
CA ARG A 173 -24.86 3.34 9.57
C ARG A 173 -24.89 4.37 8.43
N ASN A 174 -26.04 4.46 7.76
CA ASN A 174 -26.31 5.44 6.70
C ASN A 174 -25.96 6.86 7.13
N ARG A 175 -25.16 7.56 6.33
CA ARG A 175 -24.63 8.87 6.71
C ARG A 175 -24.26 9.74 5.52
N PHE A 176 -24.38 11.05 5.68
CA PHE A 176 -23.84 12.05 4.75
C PHE A 176 -23.15 13.17 5.52
N GLY A 177 -22.32 13.95 4.82
CA GLY A 177 -21.48 14.98 5.42
C GLY A 177 -20.42 14.44 6.39
N HIS A 178 -20.08 13.16 6.29
CA HIS A 178 -18.93 12.60 6.99
C HIS A 178 -17.65 12.92 6.19
N THR A 179 -16.50 12.68 6.80
CA THR A 179 -15.21 12.72 6.10
C THR A 179 -14.69 11.32 5.86
N ALA A 180 -13.89 11.15 4.82
CA ALA A 180 -13.10 9.96 4.62
C ALA A 180 -11.68 10.30 4.18
N VAL A 181 -10.71 9.52 4.63
CA VAL A 181 -9.30 9.65 4.24
C VAL A 181 -8.67 8.27 4.04
N ILE A 182 -7.64 8.19 3.20
CA ILE A 182 -6.79 7.00 3.09
C ILE A 182 -5.55 7.18 3.96
N TYR A 183 -5.25 6.18 4.77
CA TYR A 183 -3.95 6.05 5.43
C TYR A 183 -3.51 4.59 5.36
N GLY A 184 -2.31 4.35 4.81
CA GLY A 184 -1.82 3.00 4.53
C GLY A 184 -2.75 2.24 3.57
N HIS A 185 -3.28 1.10 4.03
CA HIS A 185 -4.19 0.22 3.27
C HIS A 185 -5.65 0.30 3.75
N SER A 186 -5.98 1.37 4.47
CA SER A 186 -7.31 1.53 5.07
C SER A 186 -7.93 2.87 4.71
N MET A 187 -9.25 2.86 4.53
CA MET A 187 -10.09 4.05 4.45
C MET A 187 -10.66 4.32 5.83
N TYR A 188 -10.44 5.51 6.37
CA TYR A 188 -11.03 5.93 7.64
C TYR A 188 -12.19 6.85 7.37
N ILE A 189 -13.32 6.64 8.05
CA ILE A 189 -14.45 7.58 8.01
C ILE A 189 -14.75 8.12 9.41
N PHE A 190 -15.08 9.41 9.49
CA PHE A 190 -15.41 10.06 10.75
C PHE A 190 -16.68 10.92 10.65
N GLY A 191 -17.53 10.78 11.67
CA GLY A 191 -18.72 11.59 11.86
C GLY A 191 -19.81 11.41 10.80
N GLY A 192 -20.51 12.49 10.47
CA GLY A 192 -21.64 12.52 9.55
C GLY A 192 -22.99 12.71 10.23
N TRP A 193 -24.07 12.66 9.46
CA TRP A 193 -25.45 12.72 9.94
C TRP A 193 -26.29 11.60 9.33
N ASP A 194 -27.01 10.86 10.15
CA ASP A 194 -27.88 9.75 9.73
C ASP A 194 -29.32 10.19 9.36
N GLY A 195 -29.64 11.46 9.59
CA GLY A 195 -30.98 12.04 9.41
C GLY A 195 -31.70 12.32 10.74
N HIS A 196 -31.23 11.75 11.85
CA HIS A 196 -31.70 12.03 13.20
C HIS A 196 -30.60 12.69 14.04
N ASP A 197 -29.46 12.02 14.21
CA ASP A 197 -28.35 12.46 15.05
C ASP A 197 -27.06 12.66 14.27
N THR A 198 -26.33 13.71 14.63
CA THR A 198 -24.94 13.84 14.21
C THR A 198 -24.11 12.75 14.88
N LEU A 199 -23.18 12.19 14.12
CA LEU A 199 -22.37 11.03 14.49
C LEU A 199 -20.96 11.49 14.91
N GLN A 200 -20.33 10.72 15.80
CA GLN A 200 -18.93 10.89 16.23
C GLN A 200 -18.09 9.63 16.05
N GLU A 201 -18.68 8.59 15.47
CA GLU A 201 -18.01 7.30 15.30
C GLU A 201 -16.85 7.44 14.31
N LEU A 202 -15.71 6.83 14.64
CA LEU A 202 -14.58 6.63 13.75
C LEU A 202 -14.58 5.17 13.30
N PHE A 203 -14.59 4.93 12.00
CA PHE A 203 -14.46 3.59 11.44
C PHE A 203 -13.22 3.50 10.56
N GLU A 204 -12.60 2.32 10.58
CA GLU A 204 -11.56 1.90 9.67
C GLU A 204 -12.13 0.83 8.74
N TYR A 205 -12.11 1.08 7.45
CA TYR A 205 -12.32 0.08 6.42
C TYR A 205 -10.98 -0.42 5.93
N ASN A 206 -10.64 -1.66 6.27
CA ASN A 206 -9.46 -2.31 5.74
C ASN A 206 -9.76 -2.80 4.31
N ILE A 207 -9.12 -2.16 3.32
CA ILE A 207 -9.40 -2.37 1.90
C ILE A 207 -8.96 -3.77 1.45
N SER A 208 -7.93 -4.34 2.09
CA SER A 208 -7.40 -5.66 1.72
C SER A 208 -8.32 -6.80 2.17
N SER A 209 -8.95 -6.66 3.33
CA SER A 209 -9.83 -7.69 3.92
C SER A 209 -11.32 -7.46 3.66
N ASN A 210 -11.69 -6.31 3.08
CA ASN A 210 -13.07 -5.85 2.90
C ASN A 210 -13.89 -5.85 4.20
N MET A 211 -13.27 -5.36 5.29
CA MET A 211 -13.91 -5.28 6.60
C MET A 211 -13.87 -3.86 7.16
N TRP A 212 -15.03 -3.42 7.66
CA TRP A 212 -15.14 -2.29 8.57
C TRP A 212 -14.87 -2.72 10.01
N ILE A 213 -14.18 -1.86 10.75
CA ILE A 213 -13.92 -1.95 12.19
C ILE A 213 -14.28 -0.62 12.81
N SER A 214 -15.10 -0.64 13.87
CA SER A 214 -15.35 0.55 14.68
C SER A 214 -14.15 0.79 15.60
N LEU A 215 -13.58 1.99 15.55
CA LEU A 215 -12.45 2.36 16.39
C LEU A 215 -12.92 3.09 17.65
N PRO A 216 -12.29 2.84 18.82
CA PRO A 216 -12.63 3.53 20.06
C PRO A 216 -12.21 4.99 20.01
N LEU A 217 -13.04 5.87 20.57
CA LEU A 217 -12.77 7.30 20.66
C LEU A 217 -11.91 7.60 21.87
N ARG A 218 -10.61 7.29 21.77
CA ARG A 218 -9.63 7.57 22.81
C ARG A 218 -9.17 9.02 22.76
N GLY A 219 -8.96 9.63 23.92
CA GLY A 219 -8.44 10.99 24.04
C GLY A 219 -9.48 12.07 23.92
N THR A 220 -9.09 13.20 23.33
CA THR A 220 -9.95 14.37 23.14
C THR A 220 -10.62 14.34 21.78
N ALA A 221 -11.42 13.30 21.54
CA ALA A 221 -12.10 13.11 20.27
C ALA A 221 -13.07 14.27 19.96
N PRO A 222 -13.19 14.69 18.68
CA PRO A 222 -14.13 15.71 18.28
C PRO A 222 -15.56 15.30 18.61
N ARG A 223 -16.36 16.24 19.13
CA ARG A 223 -17.82 16.05 19.30
C ARG A 223 -18.48 15.70 17.97
N ALA A 224 -19.63 15.00 18.05
CA ALA A 224 -20.44 14.62 16.91
C ALA A 224 -20.73 15.77 15.96
N ARG A 225 -20.46 15.56 14.67
CA ARG A 225 -20.45 16.63 13.66
C ARG A 225 -20.60 16.09 12.25
N TYR A 226 -21.11 16.93 11.35
CA TYR A 226 -21.15 16.68 9.91
C TYR A 226 -20.77 17.93 9.12
N ARG A 227 -20.48 17.75 7.83
CA ARG A 227 -19.98 18.76 6.89
C ARG A 227 -18.73 19.49 7.42
N HIS A 228 -17.90 18.73 8.12
CA HIS A 228 -16.52 19.05 8.47
C HIS A 228 -15.61 18.53 7.35
N THR A 229 -14.32 18.83 7.44
CA THR A 229 -13.33 18.28 6.52
C THR A 229 -12.20 17.61 7.29
N ALA A 230 -11.53 16.67 6.63
CA ALA A 230 -10.38 15.98 7.18
C ALA A 230 -9.32 15.77 6.11
N VAL A 231 -8.05 15.87 6.50
CA VAL A 231 -6.87 15.66 5.65
C VAL A 231 -5.84 14.83 6.38
N VAL A 232 -4.99 14.13 5.65
CA VAL A 232 -3.84 13.39 6.22
C VAL A 232 -2.58 14.23 6.06
N CYS A 233 -1.80 14.36 7.13
CA CYS A 233 -0.50 15.02 7.12
C CYS A 233 0.47 14.28 8.04
N GLY A 234 1.44 13.57 7.46
CA GLY A 234 2.32 12.66 8.19
C GLY A 234 1.56 11.42 8.66
N ASP A 235 1.66 11.10 9.95
CA ASP A 235 1.03 9.94 10.60
C ASP A 235 -0.31 10.26 11.28
N ALA A 236 -0.94 11.38 10.92
CA ALA A 236 -2.17 11.82 11.54
C ALA A 236 -3.22 12.35 10.55
N MET A 237 -4.49 12.18 10.92
CA MET A 237 -5.64 12.82 10.30
C MET A 237 -6.00 14.09 11.07
N PHE A 238 -6.06 15.21 10.37
CA PHE A 238 -6.49 16.50 10.94
C PHE A 238 -7.92 16.80 10.52
N THR A 239 -8.81 17.00 11.49
CA THR A 239 -10.23 17.30 11.30
C THR A 239 -10.54 18.72 11.75
N PHE A 240 -11.17 19.51 10.88
CA PHE A 240 -11.57 20.89 11.18
C PHE A 240 -13.05 21.14 10.93
N GLY A 241 -13.64 21.91 11.86
CA GLY A 241 -14.97 22.50 11.70
C GLY A 241 -16.11 21.49 11.71
N GLY A 242 -17.18 21.83 11.00
CA GLY A 242 -18.44 21.08 10.99
C GLY A 242 -19.52 21.70 11.87
N VAL A 243 -20.66 21.04 11.92
CA VAL A 243 -21.83 21.51 12.67
C VAL A 243 -22.53 20.32 13.33
N ASP A 244 -23.14 20.55 14.50
CA ASP A 244 -23.96 19.54 15.19
C ASP A 244 -25.46 19.68 14.86
N LYS A 245 -26.28 18.78 15.41
CA LYS A 245 -27.74 18.80 15.21
C LYS A 245 -28.43 20.07 15.76
N THR A 246 -27.80 20.77 16.70
CA THR A 246 -28.29 22.03 17.28
C THR A 246 -27.91 23.25 16.44
N GLN A 247 -27.26 23.04 15.29
CA GLN A 247 -26.69 24.09 14.43
C GLN A 247 -25.50 24.82 15.05
N TYR A 248 -24.91 24.29 16.13
CA TYR A 248 -23.67 24.81 16.66
C TYR A 248 -22.51 24.43 15.73
N ARG A 249 -21.81 25.44 15.19
CA ARG A 249 -20.64 25.26 14.33
C ARG A 249 -19.39 25.16 15.18
N PHE A 250 -18.50 24.27 14.79
CA PHE A 250 -17.23 24.08 15.48
C PHE A 250 -16.12 24.91 14.81
N PRO A 251 -15.27 25.60 15.60
CA PRO A 251 -14.04 26.23 15.12
C PRO A 251 -12.79 25.38 15.42
N ASP A 252 -12.96 24.19 15.98
CA ASP A 252 -11.84 23.42 16.53
C ASP A 252 -11.13 22.57 15.47
N LEU A 253 -9.82 22.44 15.67
CA LEU A 253 -8.94 21.54 14.95
C LEU A 253 -8.61 20.36 15.85
N HIS A 254 -8.69 19.15 15.31
CA HIS A 254 -8.34 17.92 16.01
C HIS A 254 -7.38 17.09 15.18
N GLU A 255 -6.51 16.38 15.85
CA GLU A 255 -5.56 15.44 15.29
C GLU A 255 -5.92 14.03 15.78
N TYR A 256 -6.08 13.09 14.86
CA TYR A 256 -6.12 11.66 15.16
C TYR A 256 -4.79 11.05 14.72
N ASN A 257 -4.00 10.58 15.68
CA ASN A 257 -2.76 9.88 15.36
C ASN A 257 -3.09 8.42 14.98
N PHE A 258 -2.74 8.01 13.77
CA PHE A 258 -3.05 6.67 13.28
C PHE A 258 -2.25 5.58 13.99
N THR A 259 -1.02 5.90 14.43
CA THR A 259 -0.12 4.98 15.14
C THR A 259 -0.63 4.72 16.57
N HIS A 260 -0.84 5.78 17.35
CA HIS A 260 -1.26 5.71 18.75
C HIS A 260 -2.77 5.51 18.91
N ARG A 261 -3.54 5.62 17.81
CA ARG A 261 -5.00 5.50 17.77
C ARG A 261 -5.69 6.39 18.81
N HIS A 262 -5.26 7.64 18.88
CA HIS A 262 -5.67 8.59 19.91
C HIS A 262 -5.95 9.98 19.32
N TRP A 263 -6.98 10.66 19.85
CA TRP A 263 -7.35 12.01 19.45
C TRP A 263 -6.75 13.09 20.36
N LEU A 264 -6.28 14.15 19.74
CA LEU A 264 -5.80 15.36 20.39
C LEU A 264 -6.51 16.59 19.82
N LYS A 265 -7.10 17.41 20.68
CA LYS A 265 -7.58 18.74 20.31
C LYS A 265 -6.37 19.65 20.15
N VAL A 266 -6.23 20.19 18.95
CA VAL A 266 -5.11 21.05 18.59
C VAL A 266 -5.38 22.47 19.10
N ALA A 267 -4.48 22.97 19.94
CA ALA A 267 -4.53 24.36 20.39
C ALA A 267 -3.96 25.27 19.31
N THR A 268 -4.79 26.18 18.79
CA THR A 268 -4.41 27.11 17.72
C THR A 268 -4.33 28.55 18.20
N MET A 269 -3.43 29.33 17.60
CA MET A 269 -3.24 30.77 17.87
C MET A 269 -3.64 31.63 16.67
N SER A 270 -3.48 32.96 16.80
CA SER A 270 -3.85 34.02 15.85
C SER A 270 -5.35 34.08 15.49
N VAL A 271 -5.71 34.88 14.47
CA VAL A 271 -7.08 35.01 14.00
C VAL A 271 -7.48 33.68 13.35
N GLN A 272 -8.20 32.88 14.13
CA GLN A 272 -8.66 31.57 13.68
C GLN A 272 -9.74 31.73 12.61
N PRO A 273 -9.85 30.77 11.67
CA PRO A 273 -11.01 30.69 10.82
C PRO A 273 -12.27 30.63 11.67
N SER A 274 -13.31 31.37 11.27
CA SER A 274 -14.61 31.31 11.92
C SER A 274 -15.14 29.87 11.97
N ALA A 275 -15.95 29.55 12.99
CA ALA A 275 -16.61 28.26 13.11
C ALA A 275 -17.49 28.01 11.88
N ARG A 276 -17.16 26.97 11.10
CA ARG A 276 -17.69 26.83 9.73
C ARG A 276 -17.97 25.40 9.30
N THR A 277 -18.85 25.28 8.30
CA THR A 277 -19.25 24.03 7.66
C THR A 277 -19.18 24.16 6.14
N PHE A 278 -19.18 23.04 5.39
CA PHE A 278 -19.11 22.99 3.91
C PHE A 278 -17.88 23.65 3.27
N HIS A 279 -16.87 23.97 4.07
CA HIS A 279 -15.55 24.39 3.58
C HIS A 279 -14.83 23.19 2.97
N LYS A 280 -13.71 23.43 2.29
CA LYS A 280 -12.79 22.38 1.85
C LYS A 280 -11.41 22.55 2.46
N THR A 281 -10.73 21.43 2.64
CA THR A 281 -9.34 21.42 3.08
C THR A 281 -8.48 20.59 2.15
N VAL A 282 -7.27 21.07 1.92
CA VAL A 282 -6.21 20.39 1.16
C VAL A 282 -4.89 20.56 1.89
N VAL A 283 -3.96 19.64 1.64
CA VAL A 283 -2.60 19.70 2.20
C VAL A 283 -1.59 19.80 1.06
N HIS A 284 -0.62 20.70 1.23
CA HIS A 284 0.58 20.79 0.39
C HIS A 284 1.79 20.99 1.29
N GLU A 285 2.82 20.15 1.13
CA GLU A 285 4.09 20.24 1.88
C GLU A 285 3.94 20.45 3.40
N GLY A 286 3.06 19.68 4.06
CA GLY A 286 2.84 19.77 5.51
C GLY A 286 2.01 20.97 5.99
N THR A 287 1.52 21.79 5.06
CA THR A 287 0.64 22.92 5.33
C THR A 287 -0.79 22.56 4.91
N MET A 288 -1.73 22.74 5.83
CA MET A 288 -3.16 22.58 5.58
C MET A 288 -3.77 23.93 5.22
N TYR A 289 -4.61 23.92 4.19
CA TYR A 289 -5.34 25.09 3.72
C TYR A 289 -6.84 24.86 3.92
N ILE A 290 -7.56 25.87 4.39
CA ILE A 290 -9.03 25.90 4.47
C ILE A 290 -9.54 26.90 3.44
N LEU A 291 -10.53 26.49 2.65
CA LEU A 291 -11.13 27.29 1.60
C LEU A 291 -12.65 27.40 1.79
N GLY A 292 -13.13 28.64 1.85
CA GLY A 292 -14.55 29.00 1.85
C GLY A 292 -15.39 28.36 2.96
N GLY A 293 -16.64 28.03 2.63
CA GLY A 293 -17.60 27.43 3.55
C GLY A 293 -18.65 28.40 4.08
N PHE A 294 -19.23 28.08 5.24
CA PHE A 294 -20.34 28.82 5.84
C PHE A 294 -20.23 28.92 7.36
N ASP A 295 -20.25 30.15 7.86
CA ASP A 295 -20.29 30.48 9.30
C ASP A 295 -21.60 31.17 9.73
N GLY A 296 -22.51 31.39 8.78
CA GLY A 296 -23.64 32.31 8.88
C GLY A 296 -23.74 33.17 7.62
N ARG A 297 -22.60 33.38 6.96
CA ARG A 297 -22.48 33.87 5.59
C ARG A 297 -21.66 32.88 4.78
N ARG A 298 -21.74 32.96 3.45
CA ARG A 298 -20.84 32.19 2.58
C ARG A 298 -19.51 32.88 2.49
N LEU A 299 -18.46 32.08 2.41
CA LEU A 299 -17.09 32.55 2.46
C LEU A 299 -16.33 32.13 1.20
N ASN A 300 -15.38 32.95 0.79
CA ASN A 300 -14.31 32.62 -0.14
C ASN A 300 -12.94 32.95 0.49
N ASP A 301 -12.88 33.14 1.81
CA ASP A 301 -11.64 33.36 2.54
C ASP A 301 -10.75 32.11 2.49
N MET A 302 -9.45 32.34 2.67
CA MET A 302 -8.46 31.27 2.66
C MET A 302 -7.56 31.42 3.88
N TYR A 303 -7.43 30.33 4.61
CA TYR A 303 -6.53 30.23 5.75
C TYR A 303 -5.55 29.11 5.51
N ARG A 304 -4.32 29.27 5.98
CA ARG A 304 -3.38 28.17 6.10
C ARG A 304 -2.95 27.99 7.55
N ILE A 305 -2.69 26.75 7.89
CA ILE A 305 -2.01 26.38 9.12
C ILE A 305 -0.91 25.41 8.77
N VAL A 306 0.27 25.72 9.28
CA VAL A 306 1.39 24.83 9.10
C VAL A 306 1.25 23.73 10.14
N LEU A 307 0.83 22.54 9.71
CA LEU A 307 0.64 21.41 10.61
C LEU A 307 1.98 20.78 10.98
N ARG A 308 2.93 20.88 10.06
CA ARG A 308 4.34 20.58 10.27
C ARG A 308 5.16 21.54 9.42
N THR A 309 5.98 22.42 10.01
CA THR A 309 6.74 23.39 9.19
C THR A 309 7.85 22.69 8.42
N LYS A 310 8.27 23.16 7.23
CA LYS A 310 9.48 22.62 6.57
C LYS A 310 10.66 22.52 7.56
N PRO A 311 10.86 23.53 8.43
CA PRO A 311 11.83 23.46 9.49
C PRO A 311 11.45 22.72 10.77
N GLU A 312 10.20 22.26 11.04
CA GLU A 312 9.73 21.40 12.18
C GLU A 312 9.44 19.97 11.78
N LEU A 313 9.19 19.71 10.50
CA LEU A 313 9.73 18.54 9.84
C LEU A 313 11.24 18.51 10.14
N GLN A 314 11.98 19.60 9.89
CA GLN A 314 13.41 19.70 10.26
C GLN A 314 13.74 20.00 11.75
N ARG A 315 12.81 20.40 12.65
CA ARG A 315 12.97 20.88 14.07
C ARG A 315 12.29 19.95 15.05
N CYS A 316 11.30 19.14 14.69
CA CYS A 316 11.17 17.86 15.40
C CYS A 316 12.45 17.04 15.11
N GLN A 317 12.99 17.12 13.88
CA GLN A 317 14.35 16.63 13.57
C GLN A 317 15.50 17.43 14.25
N LYS A 318 15.32 18.70 14.69
CA LYS A 318 16.35 19.57 15.36
C LYS A 318 16.17 19.83 16.87
N GLN A 319 14.99 19.70 17.47
CA GLN A 319 14.70 19.84 18.92
C GLN A 319 14.96 18.52 19.66
N LEU A 320 14.86 17.39 18.94
CA LEU A 320 15.59 16.17 19.31
C LEU A 320 17.11 16.39 19.30
N ALA A 321 17.61 17.33 18.48
CA ALA A 321 19.04 17.67 18.39
C ALA A 321 19.51 18.78 19.37
N ASP A 322 18.66 19.71 19.82
CA ASP A 322 19.06 20.86 20.66
C ASP A 322 18.81 20.67 22.19
N GLN A 323 18.01 19.67 22.65
CA GLN A 323 18.01 19.28 24.08
C GLN A 323 19.40 18.80 24.56
N ALA A 324 20.30 18.53 23.62
CA ALA A 324 21.68 18.15 23.85
C ALA A 324 22.63 19.33 24.17
N SER A 325 22.22 20.61 24.15
CA SER A 325 23.18 21.68 24.49
C SER A 325 22.60 22.95 25.14
N SER A 326 22.84 23.10 26.45
CA SER A 326 22.93 24.39 27.14
C SER A 326 24.38 24.89 27.16
N SER A 327 24.60 26.08 26.57
CA SER A 327 25.76 27.01 26.73
C SER A 327 27.14 26.59 26.17
N PRO A 328 28.06 27.54 25.90
CA PRO A 328 27.96 28.62 24.90
C PRO A 328 29.17 28.61 23.92
N PRO A 329 29.14 29.44 22.84
CA PRO A 329 30.01 29.29 21.68
C PRO A 329 31.23 30.23 21.68
N VAL A 330 32.35 29.77 21.12
CA VAL A 330 33.53 30.58 20.71
C VAL A 330 34.24 29.83 19.54
N PRO A 331 35.02 30.49 18.66
CA PRO A 331 34.54 31.08 17.42
C PRO A 331 35.38 30.74 16.15
N VAL A 332 34.76 30.97 14.99
CA VAL A 332 35.31 31.52 13.73
C VAL A 332 36.57 30.89 13.09
N GLY A 333 36.42 30.50 11.82
CA GLY A 333 37.54 30.35 10.88
C GLY A 333 37.04 30.26 9.44
N SER A 334 36.99 31.42 8.77
CA SER A 334 36.56 31.65 7.39
C SER A 334 37.45 31.01 6.32
N SER A 335 36.86 30.56 5.20
CA SER A 335 37.17 31.10 3.85
C SER A 335 36.38 30.36 2.76
N ARG A 336 35.70 31.15 1.91
CA ARG A 336 35.21 30.75 0.57
C ARG A 336 36.41 30.68 -0.41
N PRO A 337 36.26 30.01 -1.56
CA PRO A 337 35.85 30.77 -2.75
C PRO A 337 34.85 30.06 -3.68
N ASP A 338 33.93 30.89 -4.17
CA ASP A 338 33.47 31.13 -5.54
C ASP A 338 32.88 30.05 -6.46
N ALA A 339 31.77 30.52 -7.04
CA ALA A 339 30.83 29.90 -7.96
C ALA A 339 31.36 29.85 -9.39
N LEU A 340 30.90 28.84 -10.14
CA LEU A 340 30.72 28.93 -11.58
C LEU A 340 29.42 28.22 -11.97
N SER A 341 28.54 29.02 -12.57
CA SER A 341 27.26 28.69 -13.18
C SER A 341 27.45 27.87 -14.46
N GLY A 342 26.69 26.78 -14.61
CA GLY A 342 26.52 26.08 -15.87
C GLY A 342 25.09 25.55 -15.96
N ALA A 343 24.36 25.99 -16.98
CA ALA A 343 22.96 25.68 -17.24
C ALA A 343 22.69 24.17 -17.33
N VAL A 344 21.64 23.70 -16.66
CA VAL A 344 21.10 22.35 -16.79
C VAL A 344 19.77 22.48 -17.52
N GLY A 345 19.69 21.92 -18.72
CA GLY A 345 18.47 21.86 -19.52
C GLY A 345 17.47 20.87 -18.91
N ASP A 346 16.20 21.24 -18.98
CA ASP A 346 15.05 20.45 -18.54
C ASP A 346 14.99 19.11 -19.29
N ALA A 347 15.17 18.02 -18.55
CA ALA A 347 14.82 16.68 -18.99
C ALA A 347 13.51 16.28 -18.28
N GLN A 348 12.44 16.21 -19.06
CA GLN A 348 11.09 15.82 -18.63
C GLN A 348 11.05 14.35 -18.16
N ASP A 349 10.40 14.11 -17.03
CA ASP A 349 10.21 12.80 -16.39
C ASP A 349 9.28 11.90 -17.24
N ALA A 350 9.84 10.91 -17.93
CA ALA A 350 9.10 9.87 -18.63
C ALA A 350 8.88 8.66 -17.70
N ALA A 351 7.73 8.59 -17.04
CA ALA A 351 7.26 7.34 -16.44
C ALA A 351 6.90 6.37 -17.56
N GLN A 352 7.76 5.38 -17.84
CA GLN A 352 7.48 4.33 -18.82
C GLN A 352 6.22 3.55 -18.40
N THR A 353 5.19 3.59 -19.23
CA THR A 353 4.00 2.73 -19.10
C THR A 353 4.44 1.29 -19.37
N LEU A 354 4.39 0.42 -18.36
CA LEU A 354 4.71 -1.00 -18.51
C LEU A 354 3.65 -1.65 -19.41
N MET A 355 4.08 -2.20 -20.54
CA MET A 355 3.21 -2.93 -21.47
C MET A 355 3.19 -4.43 -21.12
N PRO A 356 2.15 -5.20 -21.48
CA PRO A 356 2.09 -6.64 -21.20
C PRO A 356 3.31 -7.44 -21.70
N GLU A 357 3.92 -7.01 -22.80
CA GLU A 357 5.15 -7.56 -23.38
C GLU A 357 6.42 -7.29 -22.55
N ASP A 358 6.40 -6.30 -21.65
CA ASP A 358 7.51 -5.99 -20.74
C ASP A 358 7.52 -6.92 -19.50
N LEU A 359 6.39 -7.58 -19.20
CA LEU A 359 6.26 -8.48 -18.07
C LEU A 359 7.16 -9.69 -18.22
N TRP A 360 7.79 -10.09 -17.12
CA TRP A 360 8.68 -11.25 -17.05
C TRP A 360 9.92 -11.17 -17.94
N CYS A 361 10.21 -9.99 -18.50
CA CYS A 361 11.38 -9.75 -19.33
C CYS A 361 12.51 -9.12 -18.50
N TRP A 362 13.62 -9.82 -18.37
CA TRP A 362 14.82 -9.27 -17.75
C TRP A 362 15.49 -8.24 -18.64
N THR A 363 15.77 -7.07 -18.07
CA THR A 363 16.51 -6.00 -18.71
C THR A 363 17.69 -5.60 -17.84
N ARG A 364 18.89 -5.64 -18.41
CA ARG A 364 20.08 -5.08 -17.78
C ARG A 364 20.02 -3.55 -17.80
N ILE A 365 20.35 -2.91 -16.68
CA ILE A 365 20.39 -1.46 -16.56
C ILE A 365 21.82 -0.98 -16.80
N ASP A 366 22.07 -0.59 -18.04
CA ASP A 366 23.32 0.02 -18.49
C ASP A 366 23.28 1.56 -18.44
N GLY A 367 24.45 2.18 -18.67
CA GLY A 367 24.58 3.64 -18.72
C GLY A 367 24.47 4.32 -17.35
N GLN A 368 24.81 3.61 -16.27
CA GLN A 368 24.85 4.17 -14.92
C GLN A 368 25.96 5.24 -14.84
N GLN A 369 25.59 6.44 -14.39
CA GLN A 369 26.50 7.59 -14.33
C GLN A 369 26.88 7.92 -12.89
N GLY A 370 27.91 8.74 -12.70
CA GLY A 370 28.35 9.21 -11.38
C GLY A 370 29.30 8.23 -10.67
N GLN A 371 29.28 8.26 -9.34
CA GLN A 371 30.18 7.47 -8.51
C GLN A 371 29.60 6.08 -8.26
N VAL A 372 29.83 5.16 -9.20
CA VAL A 372 29.36 3.77 -9.08
C VAL A 372 30.15 3.02 -8.01
N TYR A 373 29.46 2.22 -7.19
CA TYR A 373 30.07 1.41 -6.15
C TYR A 373 30.90 0.24 -6.73
N THR A 374 31.91 -0.20 -5.98
CA THR A 374 32.78 -1.33 -6.38
C THR A 374 32.00 -2.66 -6.39
N PRO A 375 32.31 -3.60 -7.32
CA PRO A 375 31.70 -4.93 -7.33
C PRO A 375 31.81 -5.65 -5.99
N ARG A 376 30.66 -6.04 -5.41
CA ARG A 376 30.62 -6.51 -4.02
C ARG A 376 29.47 -7.44 -3.66
N THR A 377 29.65 -8.16 -2.56
CA THR A 377 28.72 -9.17 -2.02
C THR A 377 28.27 -8.83 -0.61
N GLY A 378 27.08 -9.27 -0.21
CA GLY A 378 26.63 -9.22 1.17
C GLY A 378 26.32 -7.81 1.68
N HIS A 379 26.11 -6.87 0.75
CA HIS A 379 25.64 -5.52 1.01
C HIS A 379 24.11 -5.52 1.15
N ALA A 380 23.58 -4.64 2.00
CA ALA A 380 22.14 -4.40 2.04
C ALA A 380 21.78 -3.30 1.03
N VAL A 381 20.59 -3.40 0.44
CA VAL A 381 19.97 -2.37 -0.39
C VAL A 381 18.54 -2.16 0.10
N VAL A 382 18.16 -0.90 0.27
CA VAL A 382 16.82 -0.46 0.63
C VAL A 382 16.34 0.65 -0.30
N VAL A 383 15.03 0.86 -0.38
CA VAL A 383 14.40 1.86 -1.26
C VAL A 383 13.77 2.96 -0.41
N TRP A 384 14.05 4.22 -0.74
CA TRP A 384 13.42 5.39 -0.12
C TRP A 384 13.34 6.55 -1.13
N ASN A 385 12.19 7.20 -1.26
CA ASN A 385 11.91 8.31 -2.18
C ASN A 385 12.59 8.20 -3.56
N HIS A 386 12.19 7.19 -4.34
CA HIS A 386 12.70 6.95 -5.71
C HIS A 386 14.19 6.64 -5.81
N CYS A 387 14.85 6.33 -4.68
CA CYS A 387 16.27 6.06 -4.63
C CYS A 387 16.59 4.72 -3.97
N PHE A 388 17.67 4.08 -4.42
CA PHE A 388 18.23 2.90 -3.77
C PHE A 388 19.43 3.30 -2.91
N TYR A 389 19.45 2.84 -1.66
CA TYR A 389 20.55 3.05 -0.75
C TYR A 389 21.26 1.72 -0.51
N LEU A 390 22.52 1.65 -0.96
CA LEU A 390 23.40 0.50 -0.81
C LEU A 390 24.42 0.79 0.30
N MET A 391 24.62 -0.16 1.21
CA MET A 391 25.54 0.02 2.34
C MET A 391 26.46 -1.18 2.54
N GLY A 392 27.74 -0.90 2.73
CA GLY A 392 28.77 -1.86 3.11
C GLY A 392 28.95 -3.02 2.12
N GLY A 393 29.15 -4.22 2.65
CA GLY A 393 29.44 -5.42 1.88
C GLY A 393 30.94 -5.69 1.73
N THR A 394 31.31 -6.61 0.85
CA THR A 394 32.72 -7.00 0.61
C THR A 394 33.05 -6.92 -0.87
N ASP A 395 33.99 -6.04 -1.22
CA ASP A 395 34.57 -5.99 -2.56
C ASP A 395 35.83 -6.86 -2.66
N GLU A 396 36.62 -6.69 -3.72
CA GLU A 396 37.84 -7.48 -3.93
C GLU A 396 38.93 -7.20 -2.88
N ASN A 397 38.95 -5.98 -2.34
CA ASN A 397 40.02 -5.51 -1.46
C ASN A 397 39.65 -5.71 0.02
N ALA A 398 38.44 -5.28 0.39
CA ALA A 398 38.04 -5.19 1.77
C ALA A 398 36.52 -5.24 1.96
N ARG A 399 36.13 -5.33 3.23
CA ARG A 399 34.78 -4.95 3.62
C ARG A 399 34.67 -3.44 3.59
N GLN A 400 33.46 -2.97 3.32
CA GLN A 400 33.16 -1.56 3.12
C GLN A 400 32.20 -1.08 4.21
N ASN A 401 32.22 0.24 4.49
CA ASN A 401 31.26 0.96 5.33
C ASN A 401 30.72 2.22 4.62
N ASP A 402 30.93 2.31 3.32
CA ASP A 402 30.41 3.36 2.47
C ASP A 402 28.89 3.22 2.25
N ILE A 403 28.27 4.32 1.84
CA ILE A 403 26.86 4.39 1.47
C ILE A 403 26.78 4.98 0.07
N TYR A 404 26.00 4.35 -0.79
CA TYR A 404 25.70 4.85 -2.13
C TYR A 404 24.21 5.06 -2.32
N ARG A 405 23.84 6.18 -2.93
CA ARG A 405 22.48 6.49 -3.36
C ARG A 405 22.41 6.39 -4.88
N PHE A 406 21.50 5.57 -5.38
CA PHE A 406 21.13 5.53 -6.79
C PHE A 406 19.82 6.25 -7.00
N ASP A 407 19.79 7.25 -7.86
CA ASP A 407 18.55 7.89 -8.32
C ASP A 407 17.98 7.11 -9.50
N VAL A 408 16.79 6.51 -9.32
CA VAL A 408 16.23 5.61 -10.33
C VAL A 408 15.76 6.36 -11.58
N ARG A 409 15.38 7.64 -11.46
CA ARG A 409 14.86 8.45 -12.58
C ARG A 409 16.00 8.82 -13.52
N ASN A 410 17.09 9.33 -12.95
CA ASN A 410 18.22 9.83 -13.73
C ASN A 410 19.32 8.77 -13.96
N LYS A 411 19.22 7.60 -13.31
CA LYS A 411 20.22 6.51 -13.33
C LYS A 411 21.62 6.95 -12.87
N VAL A 412 21.67 7.80 -11.84
CA VAL A 412 22.91 8.36 -11.31
C VAL A 412 23.21 7.78 -9.94
N TRP A 413 24.44 7.29 -9.76
CA TRP A 413 25.00 6.94 -8.46
C TRP A 413 25.76 8.11 -7.83
N ALA A 414 25.58 8.30 -6.53
CA ALA A 414 26.35 9.22 -5.72
C ALA A 414 26.80 8.53 -4.42
N CYS A 415 28.06 8.73 -4.04
CA CYS A 415 28.51 8.36 -2.70
C CYS A 415 27.89 9.33 -1.69
N VAL A 416 27.20 8.78 -0.69
CA VAL A 416 26.61 9.56 0.40
C VAL A 416 27.67 9.73 1.48
N LYS A 417 28.08 10.97 1.71
CA LYS A 417 28.98 11.33 2.81
C LYS A 417 28.12 11.71 4.01
N PRO A 418 28.17 10.94 5.14
CA PRO A 418 27.46 11.32 6.34
C PRO A 418 27.88 12.72 6.80
N VAL A 419 26.91 13.51 7.23
CA VAL A 419 27.16 14.87 7.73
C VAL A 419 27.66 14.82 9.18
N ALA A 420 27.20 13.85 9.97
CA ALA A 420 27.61 13.67 11.36
C ALA A 420 27.30 12.25 11.85
N GLY A 421 27.89 11.90 13.00
CA GLY A 421 27.76 10.58 13.63
C GLY A 421 28.77 9.57 13.10
N ASP A 422 29.04 8.52 13.89
CA ASP A 422 29.98 7.48 13.53
C ASP A 422 29.27 6.38 12.74
N PRO A 423 29.64 6.15 11.46
CA PRO A 423 29.08 5.05 10.69
C PRO A 423 29.48 3.70 11.29
N PRO A 424 28.70 2.63 11.03
CA PRO A 424 29.10 1.28 11.38
C PRO A 424 30.47 0.95 10.77
N SER A 425 31.28 0.17 11.49
CA SER A 425 32.55 -0.33 10.96
C SER A 425 32.36 -1.20 9.72
N ALA A 426 33.38 -1.26 8.87
CA ALA A 426 33.35 -2.01 7.61
C ALA A 426 32.96 -3.48 7.80
N ARG A 427 31.84 -3.89 7.19
CA ARG A 427 31.25 -5.21 7.43
C ARG A 427 30.41 -5.75 6.29
N SER A 428 30.15 -7.05 6.35
CA SER A 428 29.30 -7.78 5.40
C SER A 428 28.21 -8.55 6.14
N GLY A 429 27.19 -9.00 5.41
CA GLY A 429 26.11 -9.85 5.93
C GLY A 429 25.19 -9.17 6.95
N SER A 430 25.30 -7.85 7.10
CA SER A 430 24.34 -7.02 7.82
C SER A 430 23.01 -6.96 7.06
N LYS A 431 21.95 -6.54 7.75
CA LYS A 431 20.66 -6.22 7.13
C LYS A 431 20.29 -4.78 7.38
N ALA A 432 19.62 -4.20 6.40
CA ALA A 432 19.08 -2.87 6.48
C ALA A 432 17.61 -2.86 6.08
N VAL A 433 16.83 -2.04 6.76
CA VAL A 433 15.41 -1.81 6.51
C VAL A 433 15.09 -0.33 6.67
N VAL A 434 14.08 0.14 5.94
CA VAL A 434 13.60 1.52 6.06
C VAL A 434 12.39 1.52 6.97
N CYS A 435 12.42 2.38 7.98
CA CYS A 435 11.25 2.73 8.79
C CYS A 435 11.15 4.26 8.80
N ARG A 436 10.06 4.80 8.26
CA ARG A 436 9.85 6.26 8.09
C ARG A 436 10.99 6.89 7.27
N ASP A 437 11.74 7.80 7.86
CA ASP A 437 12.83 8.57 7.22
C ASP A 437 14.22 8.03 7.52
N SER A 438 14.31 6.87 8.18
CA SER A 438 15.57 6.31 8.64
C SER A 438 15.81 4.91 8.09
N ILE A 439 17.07 4.62 7.80
CA ILE A 439 17.56 3.28 7.53
C ILE A 439 18.07 2.71 8.84
N PHE A 440 17.49 1.61 9.29
CA PHE A 440 18.02 0.84 10.39
C PHE A 440 18.94 -0.26 9.86
N PHE A 441 20.14 -0.36 10.42
CA PHE A 441 21.21 -1.25 9.98
C PHE A 441 21.70 -2.08 11.18
N PHE A 442 21.61 -3.40 11.08
CA PHE A 442 21.90 -4.31 12.19
C PHE A 442 22.91 -5.40 11.84
N GLY A 443 23.80 -5.68 12.79
CA GLY A 443 24.69 -6.83 12.80
C GLY A 443 25.74 -6.87 11.69
N GLY A 444 26.14 -8.08 11.29
CA GLY A 444 27.18 -8.32 10.28
C GLY A 444 28.50 -8.83 10.87
N TYR A 445 29.55 -8.91 10.04
CA TYR A 445 30.85 -9.44 10.44
C TYR A 445 32.04 -8.83 9.66
N THR A 446 33.23 -8.78 10.29
CA THR A 446 34.47 -8.20 9.71
C THR A 446 35.45 -9.20 9.10
N LYS A 447 35.50 -10.46 9.55
CA LYS A 447 36.37 -11.52 8.99
C LYS A 447 35.70 -12.87 9.19
N LYS A 448 36.04 -13.87 8.37
CA LYS A 448 35.45 -15.22 8.44
C LYS A 448 35.63 -15.87 9.83
N ASP A 449 36.74 -15.56 10.49
CA ASP A 449 37.06 -15.98 11.86
C ASP A 449 37.03 -14.79 12.87
N GLY A 450 36.31 -13.71 12.57
CA GLY A 450 36.43 -12.42 13.27
C GLY A 450 35.17 -11.93 13.99
N ASP A 451 35.16 -10.64 14.30
CA ASP A 451 34.11 -9.98 15.09
C ASP A 451 32.76 -9.99 14.37
N TYR A 452 31.78 -10.62 15.01
CA TYR A 452 30.36 -10.53 14.67
C TYR A 452 29.74 -9.41 15.48
N PHE A 453 28.71 -8.76 14.93
CA PHE A 453 28.08 -7.62 15.59
C PHE A 453 26.60 -7.84 15.91
N ASN A 454 26.14 -7.13 16.93
CA ASN A 454 24.73 -6.94 17.31
C ASN A 454 24.40 -5.47 17.58
N ASP A 455 25.24 -4.56 17.09
CA ASP A 455 24.96 -3.14 17.14
C ASP A 455 23.83 -2.81 16.16
N LEU A 456 22.95 -1.89 16.59
CA LEU A 456 21.91 -1.30 15.77
C LEU A 456 22.29 0.14 15.48
N PHE A 457 22.28 0.50 14.21
CA PHE A 457 22.48 1.88 13.77
C PHE A 457 21.23 2.39 13.05
N GLU A 458 20.91 3.65 13.29
CA GLU A 458 19.91 4.41 12.56
C GLU A 458 20.65 5.45 11.71
N PHE A 459 20.50 5.37 10.39
CA PHE A 459 20.91 6.42 9.47
C PHE A 459 19.69 7.24 9.06
N ASN A 460 19.57 8.46 9.58
CA ASN A 460 18.51 9.36 9.17
C ASN A 460 18.82 9.89 7.76
N ILE A 461 17.98 9.54 6.78
CA ILE A 461 18.26 9.79 5.37
C ILE A 461 18.28 11.29 5.05
N PRO A 462 17.30 12.10 5.49
CA PRO A 462 17.29 13.53 5.17
C PRO A 462 18.48 14.32 5.75
N SER A 463 18.89 13.99 6.98
CA SER A 463 20.02 14.68 7.64
C SER A 463 21.39 14.04 7.38
N ALA A 464 21.42 12.88 6.73
CA ALA A 464 22.61 12.05 6.53
C ALA A 464 23.40 11.82 7.83
N HIS A 465 22.68 11.56 8.92
CA HIS A 465 23.24 11.41 10.27
C HIS A 465 23.17 9.96 10.74
N TRP A 466 24.29 9.44 11.26
CA TRP A 466 24.33 8.14 11.92
C TRP A 466 24.11 8.28 13.43
N THR A 467 23.22 7.45 13.96
CA THR A 467 23.02 7.29 15.40
C THR A 467 23.15 5.81 15.74
N ARG A 468 24.08 5.48 16.65
CA ARG A 468 24.14 4.15 17.24
C ARG A 468 23.09 4.05 18.34
N ILE A 469 22.30 2.97 18.31
CA ILE A 469 21.26 2.69 19.30
C ILE A 469 21.82 1.66 20.28
N ASP A 470 22.07 2.11 21.51
CA ASP A 470 22.52 1.30 22.64
C ASP A 470 21.42 1.26 23.71
N SER A 471 20.38 0.46 23.47
CA SER A 471 19.27 0.28 24.41
C SER A 471 18.85 -1.19 24.48
N GLY A 472 18.19 -1.56 25.57
CA GLY A 472 17.52 -2.85 25.73
C GLY A 472 18.42 -4.10 25.82
N GLN A 473 17.75 -5.24 25.94
CA GLN A 473 18.36 -6.58 25.82
C GLN A 473 18.48 -6.93 24.33
N LYS A 474 19.53 -6.41 23.68
CA LYS A 474 19.77 -6.64 22.25
C LYS A 474 20.07 -8.11 21.92
N PRO A 475 19.81 -8.56 20.68
CA PRO A 475 20.09 -9.92 20.25
C PRO A 475 21.60 -10.23 20.34
N SER A 476 21.98 -11.50 20.44
CA SER A 476 23.39 -11.91 20.30
C SER A 476 23.97 -11.52 18.95
N VAL A 477 25.30 -11.36 18.89
CA VAL A 477 26.03 -11.02 17.65
C VAL A 477 25.69 -11.98 16.52
N ARG A 478 25.41 -11.46 15.32
CA ARG A 478 24.93 -12.30 14.22
C ARG A 478 25.16 -11.69 12.84
N THR A 479 25.40 -12.55 11.86
CA THR A 479 25.40 -12.24 10.43
C THR A 479 24.41 -13.11 9.66
N ASP A 480 24.10 -12.71 8.42
CA ASP A 480 23.24 -13.45 7.51
C ASP A 480 21.86 -13.81 8.12
N HIS A 481 21.39 -13.01 9.08
CA HIS A 481 20.03 -13.04 9.65
C HIS A 481 19.03 -12.41 8.66
N SER A 482 17.74 -12.54 8.91
CA SER A 482 16.73 -11.71 8.24
C SER A 482 16.32 -10.54 9.12
N CYS A 483 15.97 -9.42 8.49
CA CYS A 483 15.43 -8.25 9.17
C CYS A 483 14.31 -7.68 8.28
N VAL A 484 13.11 -7.53 8.85
CA VAL A 484 11.93 -6.98 8.18
C VAL A 484 11.27 -5.94 9.08
N VAL A 485 10.48 -5.04 8.48
CA VAL A 485 9.70 -4.04 9.24
C VAL A 485 8.22 -4.34 9.07
N TYR A 486 7.50 -4.31 10.19
CA TYR A 486 6.05 -4.29 10.22
C TYR A 486 5.63 -3.17 11.18
N GLU A 487 4.79 -2.25 10.69
CA GLU A 487 4.42 -1.01 11.36
C GLU A 487 5.65 -0.20 11.78
N ALA A 488 5.91 -0.05 13.08
CA ALA A 488 7.05 0.69 13.64
C ALA A 488 8.06 -0.24 14.33
N SER A 489 8.04 -1.55 14.05
CA SER A 489 8.92 -2.53 14.68
C SER A 489 9.77 -3.29 13.65
N LEU A 490 11.04 -3.52 14.00
CA LEU A 490 11.94 -4.39 13.27
C LEU A 490 11.83 -5.80 13.84
N TYR A 491 11.75 -6.80 12.98
CA TYR A 491 11.76 -8.20 13.35
C TYR A 491 13.02 -8.86 12.79
N ILE A 492 13.84 -9.43 13.67
CA ILE A 492 15.12 -10.05 13.36
C ILE A 492 15.06 -11.53 13.71
N PHE A 493 15.19 -12.37 12.70
CA PHE A 493 15.13 -13.82 12.87
C PHE A 493 16.44 -14.49 12.47
N GLY A 494 16.87 -15.42 13.32
CA GLY A 494 18.00 -16.30 13.10
C GLY A 494 19.34 -15.58 12.89
N GLY A 495 20.21 -16.17 12.07
CA GLY A 495 21.58 -15.71 11.80
C GLY A 495 22.64 -16.63 12.39
N PHE A 496 23.91 -16.21 12.27
CA PHE A 496 25.08 -16.98 12.70
C PHE A 496 26.13 -16.10 13.36
N ASP A 497 26.73 -16.57 14.45
CA ASP A 497 27.79 -15.86 15.22
C ASP A 497 29.21 -16.45 15.03
N GLY A 498 29.38 -17.37 14.08
CA GLY A 498 30.63 -18.14 13.93
C GLY A 498 30.60 -19.51 14.59
N ARG A 499 29.62 -19.79 15.46
CA ARG A 499 29.47 -21.05 16.20
C ARG A 499 28.02 -21.57 16.16
N THR A 500 27.09 -20.73 16.58
CA THR A 500 25.67 -21.00 16.79
C THR A 500 24.86 -20.44 15.63
N ARG A 501 23.94 -21.25 15.11
CA ARG A 501 22.89 -20.79 14.20
C ARG A 501 21.66 -20.53 15.04
N PHE A 502 21.17 -19.30 15.06
CA PHE A 502 20.07 -18.91 15.92
C PHE A 502 18.72 -19.26 15.31
N GLN A 503 17.76 -19.61 16.17
CA GLN A 503 16.34 -19.79 15.85
C GLN A 503 15.46 -18.73 16.54
N ASP A 504 16.07 -17.78 17.24
CA ASP A 504 15.34 -16.76 18.00
C ASP A 504 14.75 -15.68 17.08
N LEU A 505 13.66 -15.08 17.56
CA LEU A 505 13.01 -13.93 16.95
C LEU A 505 13.07 -12.75 17.92
N HIS A 506 13.61 -11.64 17.45
CA HIS A 506 13.72 -10.40 18.22
C HIS A 506 12.94 -9.29 17.55
N GLN A 507 12.22 -8.53 18.35
CA GLN A 507 11.52 -7.32 17.96
C GLN A 507 12.27 -6.11 18.52
N PHE A 508 12.50 -5.09 17.70
CA PHE A 508 12.93 -3.78 18.16
C PHE A 508 11.85 -2.75 17.83
N ASN A 509 11.27 -2.13 18.85
CA ASN A 509 10.32 -1.04 18.65
C ASN A 509 11.09 0.25 18.35
N THR A 510 10.86 0.86 17.18
CA THR A 510 11.56 2.09 16.78
C THR A 510 11.11 3.34 17.54
N GLU A 511 9.94 3.31 18.17
CA GLU A 511 9.39 4.41 18.95
C GLU A 511 9.88 4.37 20.40
N ASP A 512 9.68 3.22 21.06
CA ASP A 512 10.15 3.00 22.44
C ASP A 512 11.68 2.86 22.49
N ARG A 513 12.32 2.58 21.34
CA ARG A 513 13.73 2.26 21.19
C ARG A 513 14.15 1.16 22.16
N ASP A 514 13.39 0.08 22.24
CA ASP A 514 13.69 -1.05 23.10
C ASP A 514 13.52 -2.39 22.39
N TRP A 515 14.23 -3.39 22.90
CA TRP A 515 14.23 -4.75 22.39
C TRP A 515 13.29 -5.64 23.18
N PHE A 516 12.58 -6.49 22.46
CA PHE A 516 11.75 -7.54 23.00
C PHE A 516 12.07 -8.85 22.30
N GLN A 517 12.52 -9.86 23.05
CA GLN A 517 12.65 -11.21 22.51
C GLN A 517 11.28 -11.86 22.48
N VAL A 518 10.84 -12.26 21.28
CA VAL A 518 9.58 -12.98 21.11
C VAL A 518 9.73 -14.40 21.69
N SER A 519 8.76 -14.81 22.50
CA SER A 519 8.78 -16.11 23.17
C SER A 519 8.78 -17.26 22.16
N GLU A 520 9.46 -18.35 22.52
CA GLU A 520 9.47 -19.57 21.72
C GLU A 520 8.09 -20.24 21.72
N THR A 521 7.73 -20.81 20.57
CA THR A 521 6.45 -21.50 20.37
C THR A 521 6.66 -22.81 19.65
N ASP A 522 5.65 -23.67 19.67
CA ASP A 522 5.64 -24.90 18.89
C ASP A 522 5.74 -24.59 17.39
N ASN A 523 6.43 -25.45 16.62
CA ASN A 523 6.65 -25.31 15.17
C ASN A 523 7.56 -24.15 14.73
N MET A 524 8.41 -23.62 15.62
CA MET A 524 9.45 -22.66 15.24
C MET A 524 10.45 -23.28 14.23
N PRO A 525 10.96 -22.50 13.24
CA PRO A 525 11.97 -22.99 12.31
C PRO A 525 13.29 -23.30 13.02
N VAL A 526 14.01 -24.32 12.56
CA VAL A 526 15.36 -24.63 13.07
C VAL A 526 16.33 -23.46 12.89
N GLY A 527 17.35 -23.40 13.74
CA GLY A 527 18.35 -22.35 13.73
C GLY A 527 19.09 -22.28 12.39
N ARG A 528 19.11 -21.10 11.76
CA ARG A 528 19.51 -20.94 10.35
C ARG A 528 20.09 -19.58 10.02
N PHE A 529 20.91 -19.51 8.97
CA PHE A 529 21.38 -18.25 8.38
C PHE A 529 21.30 -18.30 6.85
N GLY A 530 21.39 -17.13 6.22
CA GLY A 530 21.30 -16.97 4.77
C GLY A 530 19.90 -17.24 4.21
N HIS A 531 18.87 -17.30 5.06
CA HIS A 531 17.48 -17.35 4.64
C HIS A 531 17.01 -15.95 4.20
N SER A 532 15.88 -15.89 3.51
CA SER A 532 15.18 -14.63 3.26
C SER A 532 13.93 -14.56 4.13
N ALA A 533 13.51 -13.33 4.45
CA ALA A 533 12.21 -13.09 5.04
C ALA A 533 11.52 -11.90 4.41
N VAL A 534 10.20 -11.96 4.33
CA VAL A 534 9.34 -10.91 3.81
C VAL A 534 8.10 -10.74 4.70
N VAL A 535 7.47 -9.58 4.63
CA VAL A 535 6.20 -9.31 5.33
C VAL A 535 5.09 -9.24 4.30
N TYR A 536 4.00 -9.97 4.55
CA TYR A 536 2.75 -9.85 3.81
C TYR A 536 1.60 -9.79 4.81
N GLN A 537 0.81 -8.72 4.72
CA GLN A 537 -0.21 -8.39 5.72
C GLN A 537 0.41 -8.36 7.14
N SER A 538 -0.13 -9.11 8.10
CA SER A 538 0.34 -9.19 9.49
C SER A 538 1.22 -10.42 9.77
N SER A 539 1.84 -11.00 8.74
CA SER A 539 2.69 -12.17 8.87
C SER A 539 4.07 -11.97 8.25
N MET A 540 5.08 -12.51 8.91
CA MET A 540 6.44 -12.64 8.41
C MET A 540 6.63 -14.04 7.83
N PHE A 541 7.09 -14.14 6.59
CA PHE A 541 7.39 -15.41 5.93
C PHE A 541 8.90 -15.59 5.86
N VAL A 542 9.39 -16.78 6.22
CA VAL A 542 10.82 -17.15 6.19
C VAL A 542 11.03 -18.34 5.27
N PHE A 543 11.90 -18.19 4.28
CA PHE A 543 12.18 -19.24 3.29
C PHE A 543 13.66 -19.64 3.25
N GLY A 544 13.89 -20.95 3.28
CA GLY A 544 15.18 -21.59 3.07
C GLY A 544 16.23 -21.24 4.13
N GLY A 545 17.49 -21.15 3.69
CA GLY A 545 18.65 -20.92 4.54
C GLY A 545 19.54 -22.15 4.70
N TRP A 546 20.47 -22.10 5.65
CA TRP A 546 21.36 -23.20 6.01
C TRP A 546 21.35 -23.38 7.52
N ASP A 547 21.03 -24.59 7.97
CA ASP A 547 21.08 -24.98 9.39
C ASP A 547 22.49 -25.44 9.83
N GLY A 548 23.47 -25.38 8.94
CA GLY A 548 24.85 -25.85 9.06
C GLY A 548 25.09 -27.33 8.80
N HIS A 549 24.04 -28.13 8.59
CA HIS A 549 24.13 -29.46 7.99
C HIS A 549 23.71 -29.40 6.51
N ASP A 550 22.49 -28.95 6.21
CA ASP A 550 21.91 -28.88 4.87
C ASP A 550 21.29 -27.54 4.53
N THR A 551 21.28 -27.24 3.23
CA THR A 551 20.46 -26.13 2.71
C THR A 551 18.99 -26.51 2.79
N LEU A 552 18.16 -25.52 3.11
CA LEU A 552 16.73 -25.70 3.40
C LEU A 552 15.86 -25.16 2.25
N ASP A 553 14.70 -25.77 2.03
CA ASP A 553 13.64 -25.41 1.08
C ASP A 553 12.26 -25.25 1.77
N ASP A 554 12.26 -25.17 3.11
CA ASP A 554 11.08 -25.00 3.93
C ASP A 554 10.60 -23.54 3.95
N LEU A 555 9.29 -23.37 4.13
CA LEU A 555 8.63 -22.08 4.28
C LEU A 555 7.91 -22.05 5.61
N TYR A 556 8.12 -20.98 6.38
CA TYR A 556 7.44 -20.74 7.64
C TYR A 556 6.72 -19.40 7.61
N GLU A 557 5.58 -19.34 8.28
CA GLU A 557 4.82 -18.13 8.56
C GLU A 557 4.85 -17.86 10.06
N PHE A 558 5.33 -16.68 10.45
CA PHE A 558 5.15 -16.14 11.79
C PHE A 558 4.02 -15.12 11.76
N SER A 559 2.92 -15.41 12.46
CA SER A 559 1.86 -14.43 12.66
C SER A 559 2.30 -13.43 13.72
N ILE A 560 2.49 -12.17 13.31
CA ILE A 560 2.92 -11.08 14.19
C ILE A 560 1.82 -10.75 15.21
N THR A 561 0.55 -10.91 14.83
CA THR A 561 -0.59 -10.63 15.70
C THR A 561 -0.74 -11.65 16.82
N THR A 562 -0.55 -12.94 16.55
CA THR A 562 -0.71 -14.00 17.56
C THR A 562 0.62 -14.42 18.19
N SER A 563 1.74 -13.94 17.66
CA SER A 563 3.09 -14.39 18.02
C SER A 563 3.27 -15.91 17.91
N GLN A 564 2.81 -16.51 16.80
CA GLN A 564 2.87 -17.97 16.59
C GLN A 564 3.52 -18.32 15.25
N TRP A 565 4.27 -19.42 15.24
CA TRP A 565 4.89 -19.99 14.06
C TRP A 565 4.04 -21.09 13.44
N TYR A 566 4.00 -21.12 12.12
CA TYR A 566 3.33 -22.13 11.33
C TYR A 566 4.25 -22.61 10.22
N SER A 567 4.43 -23.93 10.12
CA SER A 567 5.04 -24.51 8.93
C SER A 567 4.06 -24.39 7.75
N VAL A 568 4.54 -23.89 6.62
CA VAL A 568 3.75 -23.78 5.39
C VAL A 568 4.13 -24.95 4.49
N PRO A 569 3.21 -25.91 4.24
CA PRO A 569 3.52 -27.08 3.42
C PRO A 569 3.95 -26.68 2.00
N GLY A 570 5.04 -27.25 1.52
CA GLY A 570 5.50 -27.06 0.14
C GLY A 570 4.50 -27.66 -0.86
N ARG A 571 3.85 -26.79 -1.65
CA ARG A 571 2.95 -27.18 -2.75
C ARG A 571 3.42 -26.56 -4.06
N GLY A 572 3.20 -27.25 -5.18
CA GLY A 572 3.58 -26.76 -6.51
C GLY A 572 5.06 -26.94 -6.84
N ASP A 573 5.63 -26.01 -7.59
CA ASP A 573 7.03 -26.03 -8.03
C ASP A 573 7.96 -25.46 -6.92
N VAL A 574 8.07 -26.17 -5.80
CA VAL A 574 8.88 -25.75 -4.65
C VAL A 574 10.33 -25.49 -5.09
N PRO A 575 10.92 -24.32 -4.78
CA PRO A 575 12.30 -24.03 -5.17
C PRO A 575 13.27 -24.99 -4.49
N PRO A 576 14.32 -25.48 -5.19
CA PRO A 576 15.38 -26.25 -4.57
C PRO A 576 15.99 -25.57 -3.35
N SER A 577 16.48 -26.38 -2.42
CA SER A 577 17.03 -25.90 -1.16
C SER A 577 18.23 -24.96 -1.37
N ARG A 578 18.18 -23.79 -0.72
CA ARG A 578 19.06 -22.68 -1.05
C ARG A 578 19.25 -21.70 0.11
N TYR A 579 20.40 -21.06 0.13
CA TYR A 579 20.70 -19.95 1.03
C TYR A 579 21.39 -18.81 0.27
N ARG A 580 21.45 -17.64 0.91
CA ARG A 580 21.99 -16.37 0.38
C ARG A 580 21.34 -15.95 -0.95
N HIS A 581 20.09 -16.34 -1.11
CA HIS A 581 19.15 -15.82 -2.10
C HIS A 581 18.52 -14.51 -1.57
N SER A 582 17.72 -13.86 -2.40
CA SER A 582 16.92 -12.72 -1.96
C SER A 582 15.45 -12.92 -2.32
N ALA A 583 14.58 -12.31 -1.53
CA ALA A 583 13.15 -12.37 -1.74
C ALA A 583 12.52 -10.97 -1.60
N VAL A 584 11.44 -10.74 -2.34
CA VAL A 584 10.63 -9.52 -2.31
C VAL A 584 9.15 -9.85 -2.41
N VAL A 585 8.29 -8.91 -2.03
CA VAL A 585 6.83 -9.05 -2.16
C VAL A 585 6.30 -8.04 -3.18
N HIS A 586 5.42 -8.51 -4.06
CA HIS A 586 4.64 -7.66 -4.95
C HIS A 586 3.25 -8.27 -5.15
N GLY A 587 2.19 -7.45 -5.07
CA GLY A 587 0.81 -7.95 -5.09
C GLY A 587 0.55 -8.96 -3.96
N CYS A 588 0.04 -10.13 -4.33
CA CYS A 588 -0.22 -11.25 -3.41
C CYS A 588 0.79 -12.40 -3.56
N ALA A 589 2.03 -12.07 -3.93
CA ALA A 589 3.09 -13.05 -4.10
C ALA A 589 4.44 -12.63 -3.52
N MET A 590 5.20 -13.63 -3.08
CA MET A 590 6.63 -13.53 -2.78
C MET A 590 7.44 -14.04 -3.97
N PHE A 591 8.46 -13.29 -4.37
CA PHE A 591 9.38 -13.66 -5.44
C PHE A 591 10.76 -13.96 -4.86
N VAL A 592 11.30 -15.13 -5.17
CA VAL A 592 12.63 -15.59 -4.74
C VAL A 592 13.54 -15.69 -5.95
N PHE A 593 14.73 -15.09 -5.86
CA PHE A 593 15.74 -15.16 -6.93
C PHE A 593 17.11 -15.61 -6.40
N GLY A 594 17.74 -16.48 -7.18
CA GLY A 594 19.12 -16.91 -7.00
C GLY A 594 19.39 -17.69 -5.71
N GLY A 595 20.59 -17.51 -5.17
CA GLY A 595 21.12 -18.27 -4.03
C GLY A 595 22.04 -19.41 -4.47
N VAL A 596 22.42 -20.24 -3.51
CA VAL A 596 23.34 -21.36 -3.71
C VAL A 596 22.93 -22.55 -2.83
N ASP A 597 23.20 -23.78 -3.29
CA ASP A 597 22.97 -25.00 -2.53
C ASP A 597 24.21 -25.47 -1.73
N LYS A 598 24.08 -26.57 -0.98
CA LYS A 598 25.18 -27.18 -0.23
C LYS A 598 26.37 -27.58 -1.11
N ARG A 599 26.12 -27.91 -2.39
CA ARG A 599 27.14 -28.30 -3.38
C ARG A 599 27.79 -27.10 -4.08
N GLN A 600 27.48 -25.88 -3.64
CA GLN A 600 27.93 -24.62 -4.22
C GLN A 600 27.41 -24.36 -5.65
N ALA A 601 26.36 -25.05 -6.07
CA ALA A 601 25.65 -24.75 -7.31
C ALA A 601 24.78 -23.51 -7.10
N ARG A 602 25.01 -22.48 -7.93
CA ARG A 602 24.27 -21.21 -7.87
C ARG A 602 23.01 -21.29 -8.73
N PHE A 603 22.00 -20.54 -8.34
CA PHE A 603 20.74 -20.46 -9.08
C PHE A 603 20.56 -19.10 -9.75
N SER A 604 19.82 -19.08 -10.85
CA SER A 604 19.35 -17.89 -11.58
C SER A 604 17.84 -17.96 -11.88
N ASP A 605 17.13 -18.88 -11.23
CA ASP A 605 15.69 -19.02 -11.38
C ASP A 605 14.94 -17.95 -10.59
N LEU A 606 13.79 -17.55 -11.12
CA LEU A 606 12.80 -16.74 -10.44
C LEU A 606 11.65 -17.66 -10.05
N CYS A 607 11.42 -17.77 -8.75
CA CYS A 607 10.32 -18.55 -8.19
C CYS A 607 9.31 -17.62 -7.53
N GLU A 608 8.05 -17.99 -7.60
CA GLU A 608 6.95 -17.25 -7.03
C GLU A 608 6.23 -18.14 -6.01
N PHE A 609 5.89 -17.58 -4.87
CA PHE A 609 4.96 -18.17 -3.92
C PHE A 609 3.72 -17.28 -3.83
N SER A 610 2.56 -17.82 -4.17
CA SER A 610 1.27 -17.13 -4.04
C SER A 610 0.77 -17.25 -2.59
N PHE A 611 0.54 -16.11 -1.92
CA PHE A 611 -0.02 -16.10 -0.56
C PHE A 611 -1.47 -16.61 -0.54
N ASP A 612 -2.23 -16.36 -1.61
CA ASP A 612 -3.63 -16.78 -1.73
C ASP A 612 -3.78 -18.30 -1.85
N THR A 613 -3.00 -18.91 -2.74
CA THR A 613 -3.08 -20.36 -3.01
C THR A 613 -2.15 -21.19 -2.13
N ARG A 614 -1.20 -20.52 -1.47
CA ARG A 614 -0.12 -21.12 -0.67
C ARG A 614 0.64 -22.18 -1.46
N SER A 615 0.98 -21.83 -2.71
CA SER A 615 1.69 -22.72 -3.64
C SER A 615 2.77 -21.98 -4.42
N TRP A 616 3.80 -22.74 -4.78
CA TRP A 616 4.94 -22.28 -5.55
C TRP A 616 4.75 -22.50 -7.04
N SER A 617 5.25 -21.57 -7.83
CA SER A 617 5.34 -21.62 -9.29
C SER A 617 6.74 -21.22 -9.73
N LYS A 618 7.30 -21.93 -10.72
CA LYS A 618 8.50 -21.47 -11.40
C LYS A 618 8.11 -20.44 -12.47
N VAL A 619 8.62 -19.21 -12.34
CA VAL A 619 8.35 -18.15 -13.29
C VAL A 619 9.17 -18.36 -14.55
N LYS A 620 8.51 -18.29 -15.71
CA LYS A 620 9.17 -18.28 -17.01
C LYS A 620 9.53 -16.86 -17.38
N THR A 621 10.82 -16.59 -17.54
CA THR A 621 11.33 -15.26 -17.88
C THR A 621 11.94 -15.23 -19.27
N THR A 622 11.89 -14.06 -19.91
CA THR A 622 12.54 -13.75 -21.19
C THR A 622 13.61 -12.66 -20.99
N GLY A 623 14.26 -12.22 -22.07
CA GLY A 623 15.27 -11.16 -22.02
C GLY A 623 16.66 -11.66 -21.60
N ASP A 624 17.43 -10.78 -20.96
CA ASP A 624 18.81 -11.06 -20.52
C ASP A 624 18.85 -11.25 -18.99
N PRO A 625 18.67 -12.47 -18.48
CA PRO A 625 18.59 -12.72 -17.05
C PRO A 625 19.94 -12.52 -16.36
N PRO A 626 19.96 -12.09 -15.09
CA PRO A 626 21.18 -12.10 -14.30
C PRO A 626 21.76 -13.53 -14.23
N SER A 627 23.08 -13.63 -14.35
CA SER A 627 23.82 -14.87 -14.12
C SER A 627 23.50 -15.51 -12.77
N ALA A 628 23.66 -16.83 -12.67
CA ALA A 628 23.41 -17.58 -11.44
C ALA A 628 24.30 -17.09 -10.29
N ARG A 629 23.67 -16.57 -9.23
CA ARG A 629 24.37 -15.74 -8.23
C ARG A 629 23.85 -15.87 -6.81
N THR A 630 24.73 -15.60 -5.87
CA THR A 630 24.47 -15.55 -4.41
C THR A 630 24.89 -14.19 -3.84
N PHE A 631 24.45 -13.84 -2.63
CA PHE A 631 24.82 -12.60 -1.93
C PHE A 631 24.46 -11.28 -2.65
N HIS A 632 23.59 -11.36 -3.65
CA HIS A 632 22.98 -10.21 -4.30
C HIS A 632 21.82 -9.69 -3.44
N ARG A 633 21.28 -8.53 -3.80
CA ARG A 633 20.07 -8.00 -3.18
C ARG A 633 18.98 -7.76 -4.21
N ALA A 634 17.77 -8.20 -3.88
CA ALA A 634 16.55 -7.82 -4.57
C ALA A 634 15.83 -6.68 -3.84
N VAL A 635 15.29 -5.72 -4.59
CA VAL A 635 14.37 -4.68 -4.10
C VAL A 635 13.23 -4.45 -5.09
N MET A 636 12.07 -4.01 -4.60
CA MET A 636 10.92 -3.63 -5.43
C MET A 636 10.83 -2.12 -5.56
N TYR A 637 10.58 -1.64 -6.77
CA TYR A 637 10.27 -0.24 -7.05
C TYR A 637 9.49 -0.11 -8.36
N GLY A 638 8.41 0.68 -8.36
CA GLY A 638 7.64 0.97 -9.58
C GLY A 638 7.13 -0.27 -10.35
N GLY A 639 6.70 -1.33 -9.64
CA GLY A 639 6.24 -2.59 -10.26
C GLY A 639 7.37 -3.48 -10.83
N CYS A 640 8.63 -3.08 -10.65
CA CYS A 640 9.79 -3.85 -11.09
C CYS A 640 10.57 -4.41 -9.90
N MET A 641 11.04 -5.64 -10.05
CA MET A 641 12.04 -6.25 -9.17
C MET A 641 13.43 -5.93 -9.73
N TYR A 642 14.30 -5.38 -8.88
CA TYR A 642 15.68 -5.05 -9.23
C TYR A 642 16.64 -5.99 -8.54
N ILE A 643 17.64 -6.51 -9.26
CA ILE A 643 18.74 -7.33 -8.72
C ILE A 643 20.03 -6.51 -8.78
N LEU A 644 20.71 -6.37 -7.65
CA LEU A 644 21.94 -5.60 -7.51
C LEU A 644 23.11 -6.48 -7.03
N GLY A 645 24.21 -6.44 -7.79
CA GLY A 645 25.49 -7.05 -7.46
C GLY A 645 25.44 -8.55 -7.15
N GLY A 646 26.28 -8.98 -6.19
CA GLY A 646 26.40 -10.37 -5.77
C GLY A 646 27.62 -11.09 -6.36
N PHE A 647 27.58 -12.42 -6.33
CA PHE A 647 28.67 -13.30 -6.77
C PHE A 647 28.18 -14.42 -7.66
N ASP A 648 28.68 -14.46 -8.89
CA ASP A 648 28.43 -15.54 -9.86
C ASP A 648 29.71 -16.36 -10.18
N GLY A 649 30.80 -16.06 -9.49
CA GLY A 649 32.16 -16.53 -9.80
C GLY A 649 33.14 -15.37 -9.74
N THR A 650 32.66 -14.18 -10.07
CA THR A 650 33.29 -12.89 -9.76
C THR A 650 32.31 -12.01 -8.98
N ARG A 651 32.83 -10.98 -8.31
CA ARG A 651 31.96 -9.99 -7.66
C ARG A 651 31.35 -9.11 -8.74
N ARG A 652 30.09 -8.74 -8.55
CA ARG A 652 29.35 -7.91 -9.51
C ARG A 652 28.85 -6.61 -8.86
N ASN A 653 28.74 -5.57 -9.68
CA ASN A 653 27.98 -4.33 -9.43
C ASN A 653 26.96 -4.06 -10.55
N ASP A 654 26.65 -5.09 -11.35
CA ASP A 654 25.61 -5.00 -12.37
C ASP A 654 24.23 -4.89 -11.71
N MET A 655 23.29 -4.32 -12.47
CA MET A 655 21.91 -4.15 -12.04
C MET A 655 20.97 -4.59 -13.15
N TYR A 656 19.97 -5.38 -12.78
CA TYR A 656 18.92 -5.84 -13.68
C TYR A 656 17.57 -5.45 -13.11
N LYS A 657 16.60 -5.26 -13.99
CA LYS A 657 15.18 -5.15 -13.63
C LYS A 657 14.35 -6.18 -14.38
N ILE A 658 13.27 -6.62 -13.76
CA ILE A 658 12.19 -7.38 -14.39
C ILE A 658 10.86 -6.78 -13.95
N ALA A 659 9.97 -6.51 -14.88
CA ALA A 659 8.62 -6.09 -14.55
C ALA A 659 7.81 -7.30 -14.06
N VAL A 660 7.18 -7.13 -12.91
CA VAL A 660 6.40 -8.18 -12.24
C VAL A 660 4.95 -7.73 -12.19
N PRO A 661 3.98 -8.53 -12.65
CA PRO A 661 2.58 -8.15 -12.66
C PRO A 661 2.00 -8.08 -11.25
N GLU A 662 1.10 -7.12 -11.04
CA GLU A 662 0.35 -6.97 -9.77
C GLU A 662 -0.71 -8.08 -9.61
N GLN A 663 -1.18 -8.67 -10.73
CA GLN A 663 -2.02 -9.87 -10.82
C GLN A 663 -1.62 -10.72 -12.04
N LEU A 664 -1.39 -12.02 -11.84
CA LEU A 664 -1.00 -12.95 -12.90
C LEU A 664 -2.20 -13.47 -13.73
N PRO A 665 -2.09 -13.55 -15.08
CA PRO A 665 -2.99 -14.38 -15.88
C PRO A 665 -2.64 -15.87 -15.70
N ARG A 666 -3.60 -16.68 -15.24
CA ARG A 666 -3.43 -18.14 -15.06
C ARG A 666 -3.32 -18.85 -16.42
N GLY A 667 -2.10 -19.13 -16.87
CA GLY A 667 -1.84 -19.84 -18.13
C GLY A 667 -1.61 -21.34 -17.97
N ASP A 668 -2.66 -22.15 -18.11
CA ASP A 668 -2.57 -23.63 -18.09
C ASP A 668 -2.52 -24.28 -19.50
N GLU A 669 -2.38 -23.48 -20.57
CA GLU A 669 -2.51 -23.97 -21.96
C GLU A 669 -1.28 -24.71 -22.53
N LYS A 670 -0.07 -24.51 -21.98
CA LYS A 670 1.15 -25.04 -22.63
C LYS A 670 1.62 -26.41 -22.15
N ARG A 671 1.07 -26.96 -21.06
CA ARG A 671 1.55 -28.23 -20.47
C ARG A 671 0.88 -29.48 -21.06
N ARG A 672 -0.28 -29.37 -21.71
CA ARG A 672 -0.97 -30.52 -22.34
C ARG A 672 -0.49 -30.88 -23.74
N ARG A 673 0.19 -29.98 -24.47
CA ARG A 673 0.65 -30.23 -25.85
C ARG A 673 1.81 -31.24 -25.98
N ARG A 674 2.35 -31.79 -24.90
CA ARG A 674 3.50 -32.70 -24.94
C ARG A 674 3.22 -34.15 -24.53
N MET A 675 1.96 -34.52 -24.28
CA MET A 675 1.63 -35.85 -23.74
C MET A 675 0.67 -36.70 -24.57
N GLN A 676 0.24 -36.27 -25.76
CA GLN A 676 -0.59 -37.09 -26.65
C GLN A 676 -0.09 -37.01 -28.10
N LEU A 677 1.12 -37.49 -28.32
CA LEU A 677 1.49 -38.16 -29.56
C LEU A 677 1.71 -39.63 -29.17
N SER A 678 0.70 -40.46 -29.38
CA SER A 678 0.83 -41.91 -29.63
C SER A 678 -0.57 -42.52 -29.82
N GLY A 679 -0.74 -43.21 -30.95
CA GLY A 679 -1.81 -44.18 -31.18
C GLY A 679 -2.90 -43.70 -32.14
N ASP A 680 -2.64 -43.73 -33.45
CA ASP A 680 -3.06 -44.81 -34.38
C ASP A 680 -4.38 -45.52 -34.02
N ASP A 681 -5.29 -45.86 -34.92
CA ASP A 681 -5.34 -45.87 -36.38
C ASP A 681 -6.75 -46.32 -36.78
N ALA A 682 -7.10 -46.08 -38.06
CA ALA A 682 -7.94 -46.91 -38.94
C ALA A 682 -9.43 -47.13 -38.55
N GLU A 683 -10.41 -47.30 -39.42
CA GLU A 683 -10.66 -47.42 -40.88
C GLU A 683 -12.18 -47.74 -40.94
N ALA A 684 -12.97 -47.66 -42.01
CA ALA A 684 -12.82 -47.35 -43.41
C ALA A 684 -14.24 -47.25 -44.03
N ALA A 685 -14.24 -46.72 -45.27
CA ALA A 685 -15.10 -47.08 -46.42
C ALA A 685 -16.61 -46.76 -46.37
N ALA A 686 -17.27 -46.33 -47.46
CA ALA A 686 -16.83 -45.91 -48.80
C ALA A 686 -17.95 -45.09 -49.48
N GLU A 687 -17.48 -44.23 -50.38
CA GLU A 687 -18.13 -43.42 -51.43
C GLU A 687 -18.89 -44.28 -52.50
N PRO A 688 -19.77 -43.74 -53.40
CA PRO A 688 -19.40 -42.64 -54.30
C PRO A 688 -20.46 -41.65 -54.85
N GLU A 689 -19.87 -40.56 -55.39
CA GLU A 689 -20.15 -39.85 -56.66
C GLU A 689 -21.10 -38.60 -56.77
N ILE A 690 -20.40 -37.45 -56.91
CA ILE A 690 -20.54 -36.24 -57.77
C ILE A 690 -21.73 -35.26 -57.62
N GLY A 691 -21.35 -34.00 -57.33
CA GLY A 691 -22.09 -32.79 -57.70
C GLY A 691 -21.64 -31.55 -56.93
N GLU A 692 -20.64 -30.83 -57.44
CA GLU A 692 -20.15 -29.55 -56.91
C GLU A 692 -21.23 -28.46 -56.87
N VAL A 693 -21.31 -27.65 -55.80
CA VAL A 693 -21.10 -26.19 -55.74
C VAL A 693 -21.24 -25.71 -54.28
N GLU A 694 -20.39 -24.74 -53.93
CA GLU A 694 -19.91 -24.29 -52.61
C GLU A 694 -20.93 -23.82 -51.55
N GLY A 695 -20.65 -24.21 -50.28
CA GLY A 695 -20.89 -23.42 -49.06
C GLY A 695 -21.83 -24.02 -48.00
N PRO A 696 -21.35 -24.69 -46.92
CA PRO A 696 -22.24 -25.24 -45.92
C PRO A 696 -22.45 -24.33 -44.70
N HIS A 697 -23.74 -24.17 -44.38
CA HIS A 697 -24.26 -24.01 -43.03
C HIS A 697 -23.70 -25.10 -42.09
N GLU A 698 -22.83 -24.72 -41.14
CA GLU A 698 -22.37 -25.61 -40.06
C GLU A 698 -22.68 -25.10 -38.64
N ASN A 699 -23.63 -24.18 -38.51
CA ASN A 699 -23.84 -23.42 -37.27
C ASN A 699 -24.93 -23.96 -36.32
N ASN A 700 -25.24 -25.27 -36.35
CA ASN A 700 -26.36 -25.81 -35.55
C ASN A 700 -26.06 -27.06 -34.69
N LYS A 701 -24.99 -27.81 -34.96
CA LYS A 701 -24.56 -28.93 -34.08
C LYS A 701 -23.60 -28.47 -32.99
N GLU A 702 -22.68 -27.55 -33.32
CA GLU A 702 -21.74 -26.96 -32.37
C GLU A 702 -22.47 -26.14 -31.30
N THR A 703 -23.47 -25.37 -31.71
CA THR A 703 -24.38 -24.59 -30.85
C THR A 703 -25.21 -25.47 -29.92
N SER A 704 -25.61 -26.66 -30.39
CA SER A 704 -26.34 -27.66 -29.59
C SER A 704 -25.42 -28.36 -28.57
N ARG A 705 -24.15 -28.61 -28.93
CA ARG A 705 -23.13 -29.21 -28.05
C ARG A 705 -22.59 -28.20 -27.02
N LEU A 706 -22.42 -26.94 -27.41
CA LEU A 706 -22.13 -25.80 -26.54
C LEU A 706 -23.27 -25.53 -25.55
N ARG A 707 -24.54 -25.62 -25.98
CA ARG A 707 -25.69 -25.55 -25.06
C ARG A 707 -25.68 -26.66 -24.02
N LEU A 708 -25.36 -27.90 -24.41
CA LEU A 708 -25.22 -29.02 -23.48
C LEU A 708 -24.01 -28.84 -22.53
N GLN A 709 -22.89 -28.29 -22.99
CA GLN A 709 -21.73 -27.95 -22.14
C GLN A 709 -22.01 -26.79 -21.18
N VAL A 710 -22.76 -25.78 -21.60
CA VAL A 710 -23.21 -24.69 -20.72
C VAL A 710 -24.20 -25.21 -19.68
N LEU A 711 -25.13 -26.10 -20.06
CA LEU A 711 -26.02 -26.79 -19.12
C LEU A 711 -25.26 -27.68 -18.13
N GLU A 712 -24.21 -28.38 -18.57
CA GLU A 712 -23.34 -29.19 -17.71
C GLU A 712 -22.49 -28.32 -16.77
N LEU A 713 -22.00 -27.16 -17.24
CA LEU A 713 -21.29 -26.16 -16.42
C LEU A 713 -22.22 -25.46 -15.42
N GLN A 714 -23.46 -25.17 -15.81
CA GLN A 714 -24.52 -24.68 -14.92
C GLN A 714 -24.85 -25.73 -13.86
N LYS A 715 -24.98 -27.02 -14.24
CA LYS A 715 -25.13 -28.13 -13.29
C LYS A 715 -23.95 -28.25 -12.33
N ARG A 716 -22.72 -27.99 -12.77
CA ARG A 716 -21.52 -27.98 -11.92
C ARG A 716 -21.49 -26.78 -10.98
N LEU A 717 -21.93 -25.61 -11.43
CA LEU A 717 -22.07 -24.41 -10.61
C LEU A 717 -23.20 -24.55 -9.58
N GLU A 718 -24.34 -25.12 -9.98
CA GLU A 718 -25.43 -25.49 -9.08
C GLU A 718 -24.98 -26.56 -8.07
N SER A 719 -24.23 -27.57 -8.49
CA SER A 719 -23.61 -28.56 -7.61
C SER A 719 -22.61 -27.94 -6.63
N GLU A 720 -21.86 -26.92 -7.03
CA GLU A 720 -20.98 -26.16 -6.12
C GLU A 720 -21.77 -25.25 -5.17
N LEU A 721 -22.89 -24.67 -5.59
CA LEU A 721 -23.78 -23.91 -4.71
C LEU A 721 -24.46 -24.83 -3.68
N GLU A 722 -24.90 -26.01 -4.10
CA GLU A 722 -25.49 -27.04 -3.23
C GLU A 722 -24.50 -27.57 -2.19
N ARG A 723 -23.18 -27.48 -2.43
CA ARG A 723 -22.14 -27.86 -1.44
C ARG A 723 -22.21 -27.04 -0.16
N HIS A 724 -22.77 -25.83 -0.21
CA HIS A 724 -22.92 -24.94 0.93
C HIS A 724 -24.31 -25.02 1.59
N LEU A 725 -25.24 -25.77 1.00
CA LEU A 725 -26.58 -26.00 1.53
C LEU A 725 -26.64 -27.27 2.38
N CYS A 726 -27.46 -27.23 3.42
CA CYS A 726 -27.71 -28.30 4.36
C CYS A 726 -28.09 -29.58 3.59
N LYS A 727 -27.38 -30.67 3.88
CA LYS A 727 -27.56 -31.96 3.20
C LYS A 727 -28.84 -32.71 3.56
N ILE A 728 -29.72 -32.06 4.32
CA ILE A 728 -31.02 -32.60 4.76
C ILE A 728 -32.15 -31.81 4.12
N CYS A 729 -32.22 -30.48 4.30
CA CYS A 729 -33.28 -29.68 3.70
C CYS A 729 -32.95 -29.07 2.34
N PHE A 730 -31.67 -28.99 1.95
CA PHE A 730 -31.21 -28.35 0.71
C PHE A 730 -31.65 -26.88 0.50
N GLU A 731 -32.22 -26.23 1.50
CA GLU A 731 -32.74 -24.86 1.41
C GLU A 731 -31.92 -23.83 2.21
N ARG A 732 -31.22 -24.29 3.26
CA ARG A 732 -30.52 -23.43 4.22
C ARG A 732 -29.04 -23.72 4.20
N GLU A 733 -28.21 -22.72 4.43
CA GLU A 733 -26.77 -22.92 4.50
C GLU A 733 -26.36 -23.86 5.63
N ILE A 734 -25.27 -24.58 5.40
CA ILE A 734 -24.60 -25.39 6.42
C ILE A 734 -23.98 -24.45 7.45
N ASN A 735 -24.56 -24.45 8.64
CA ASN A 735 -24.18 -23.55 9.72
C ASN A 735 -23.98 -24.32 11.03
N THR A 736 -23.72 -25.63 10.94
CA THR A 736 -23.42 -26.49 12.09
C THR A 736 -22.17 -27.31 11.80
N VAL A 737 -21.23 -27.31 12.75
CA VAL A 737 -20.03 -28.13 12.76
C VAL A 737 -20.27 -29.30 13.71
N ILE A 738 -20.13 -30.53 13.22
CA ILE A 738 -20.15 -31.73 14.08
C ILE A 738 -18.73 -31.93 14.60
N LEU A 739 -18.49 -31.72 15.89
CA LEU A 739 -17.12 -31.66 16.44
C LEU A 739 -16.38 -33.00 16.32
N ASP A 740 -17.11 -34.11 16.51
CA ASP A 740 -16.54 -35.45 16.55
C ASP A 740 -15.88 -35.86 15.21
N CYS A 741 -16.38 -35.35 14.08
CA CYS A 741 -15.83 -35.61 12.75
C CYS A 741 -15.42 -34.35 11.98
N SER A 742 -15.59 -33.17 12.60
CA SER A 742 -15.36 -31.83 12.03
C SER A 742 -16.10 -31.52 10.71
N HIS A 743 -17.05 -32.37 10.28
CA HIS A 743 -17.82 -32.13 9.08
C HIS A 743 -18.87 -31.04 9.30
N ARG A 744 -18.98 -30.16 8.31
CA ARG A 744 -20.05 -29.16 8.19
C ARG A 744 -21.03 -29.70 7.15
N ALA A 745 -22.17 -30.24 7.59
CA ALA A 745 -23.10 -30.93 6.69
C ALA A 745 -24.59 -30.55 6.88
N VAL A 746 -24.95 -29.97 8.02
CA VAL A 746 -26.35 -29.71 8.40
C VAL A 746 -26.57 -28.26 8.82
N CYS A 747 -27.78 -27.75 8.60
CA CYS A 747 -28.22 -26.49 9.19
C CYS A 747 -28.76 -26.73 10.60
N SER A 748 -28.77 -25.69 11.43
CA SER A 748 -29.18 -25.71 12.82
C SER A 748 -30.62 -26.16 13.02
N ARG A 749 -31.49 -26.00 12.01
CA ARG A 749 -32.89 -26.44 12.08
C ARG A 749 -33.07 -27.93 11.77
N CYS A 750 -32.17 -28.52 10.97
CA CYS A 750 -32.23 -29.93 10.60
C CYS A 750 -31.36 -30.81 11.50
N LEU A 751 -30.55 -30.21 12.37
CA LEU A 751 -29.69 -30.91 13.32
C LEU A 751 -30.48 -31.88 14.20
N ASP A 752 -31.64 -31.44 14.72
CA ASP A 752 -32.49 -32.26 15.60
C ASP A 752 -33.12 -33.47 14.90
N GLN A 753 -33.03 -33.57 13.57
CA GLN A 753 -33.62 -34.64 12.77
C GLN A 753 -32.62 -35.75 12.41
N VAL A 754 -31.35 -35.62 12.80
CA VAL A 754 -30.30 -36.59 12.48
C VAL A 754 -29.47 -36.96 13.70
N THR A 755 -29.25 -38.24 13.91
CA THR A 755 -28.41 -38.77 15.00
C THR A 755 -26.99 -39.16 14.54
N THR A 756 -26.77 -39.23 13.23
CA THR A 756 -25.48 -39.56 12.60
C THR A 756 -25.15 -38.56 11.50
N CYS A 757 -23.85 -38.33 11.26
CA CYS A 757 -23.37 -37.39 10.25
C CYS A 757 -23.79 -37.85 8.84
N PRO A 758 -24.47 -37.01 8.04
CA PRO A 758 -24.93 -37.41 6.70
C PRO A 758 -23.81 -37.74 5.72
N LEU A 759 -22.59 -37.24 5.96
CA LEU A 759 -21.44 -37.43 5.08
C LEU A 759 -20.61 -38.67 5.44
N CYS A 760 -20.34 -38.89 6.73
CA CYS A 760 -19.45 -39.97 7.18
C CYS A 760 -20.13 -41.03 8.07
N ARG A 761 -21.42 -40.87 8.38
CA ARG A 761 -22.25 -41.75 9.24
C ARG A 761 -21.76 -41.95 10.68
N ALA A 762 -20.78 -41.15 11.13
CA ALA A 762 -20.35 -41.15 12.53
C ALA A 762 -21.46 -40.61 13.44
N ASP A 763 -21.59 -41.17 14.65
CA ASP A 763 -22.55 -40.68 15.66
C ASP A 763 -22.28 -39.23 16.02
N ILE A 764 -23.35 -38.44 16.09
CA ILE A 764 -23.27 -37.03 16.49
C ILE A 764 -23.42 -36.98 18.02
N ARG A 765 -22.31 -36.73 18.72
CA ARG A 765 -22.30 -36.58 20.19
C ARG A 765 -22.14 -35.12 20.60
N SER A 766 -21.46 -34.32 19.79
CA SER A 766 -21.24 -32.91 20.06
C SER A 766 -21.24 -32.05 18.78
N THR A 767 -21.87 -30.88 18.87
CA THR A 767 -22.01 -29.96 17.74
C THR A 767 -21.86 -28.51 18.15
N VAL A 768 -21.38 -27.68 17.22
CA VAL A 768 -21.36 -26.22 17.34
C VAL A 768 -22.18 -25.63 16.21
N ILE A 769 -23.26 -24.93 16.57
CA ILE A 769 -24.03 -24.12 15.63
C ILE A 769 -23.22 -22.84 15.38
N THR A 770 -22.66 -22.73 14.19
CA THR A 770 -22.03 -21.52 13.69
C THR A 770 -23.13 -20.66 13.11
N TYR A 771 -23.72 -19.75 13.90
CA TYR A 771 -24.64 -18.76 13.35
C TYR A 771 -23.88 -17.89 12.34
N ASN A 772 -24.23 -18.01 11.05
CA ASN A 772 -23.83 -17.00 10.06
C ASN A 772 -24.60 -15.73 10.42
N ALA A 773 -23.88 -14.68 10.82
CA ALA A 773 -24.39 -13.32 10.91
C ALA A 773 -24.28 -12.65 9.53
#